data_AF-A0AA87MM95-F1
#
_entry.id   AF-A0AA87MM95-F1
#
_cell.length_a   1.000
_cell.length_b   1.000
_cell.length_c   1.000
_cell.angle_alpha   90.00
_cell.angle_beta   90.00
_cell.angle_gamma   90.00
#
_symmetry.space_group_name_H-M   'P 1'
#
loop_
_entity.id
_entity.type
_entity.pdbx_description
1 polymer ?
#
loop_
_entity_poly.entity_id
_entity_poly.type
_entity_poly.pdbx_seq_one_letter_code
_entity_poly.pdbx_strand_id
1 'polypeptide(L)'
;MENIYKGIFELTKIRSDGKQKLNIEVNKIKSSKISNLTDYLNRYPWSQEWAQFEKPIDSLWEFELDIKVEALWPWLIDTSSFNKRIGIPEMKFVEKEGKLFGRSKNAGILMEWEEIPWEWEYCKGLNNARIYKKGLARYVRTRYILEKFSENKTKLIVYFGWIPKGLLGKLILPFEMKRLYQSYRKGLSEVLKDINTRKKDESSILNFNKSLKETAPISENLKLKQIKTNLIREGIDPELIDRVIHYILFEDENELYRIRIKKLTSKWKLPLESLLVLFLHGCKQGLFTLSWDVICPHCRGVRSELSNLGDVPSKDFCDICGIDFESTKLNTIEVTFHIHPSIRKIQKRYFCAAEPAAKTHIWFQRTVQPGKEYITNLLLNEGIFRLRVAGEKRYNLLELQPSSSENFRWAADQLEEELTAKPMPTAQIYNTEKSPRTFIIEERKEDSISLRPAELFNFQDFRDLFTEQAIASDLQLDIGVQTILFTDIVGSTKFYIAEGDSGAFKEIREHFIQVFRIIKEHKGAVVKTIGDAVMASFSNPLYSFLASIELQKVFQISPENRIQIRVSVHSGQCLAVNLNSNIDYFGNTVNYASKLQGITEAGEITFSEAIFRDEEIRNHLKMTGIKVKKIPFKLPWFQKEDSVYKLIPKYL
;
A
#
# COMPACT_ATOMS: atom_id res chain seq x y z
N MET A 1 56.61 -54.11 21.79
CA MET A 1 55.38 -54.13 20.98
C MET A 1 54.77 -52.75 21.03
N GLU A 2 55.47 -51.73 20.55
CA GLU A 2 55.83 -51.44 19.15
C GLU A 2 54.75 -50.61 18.46
N ASN A 3 55.14 -49.35 18.32
CA ASN A 3 55.14 -48.62 17.07
C ASN A 3 53.83 -47.96 16.61
N ILE A 4 53.80 -46.66 16.28
CA ILE A 4 54.83 -45.63 16.20
C ILE A 4 54.05 -44.29 16.26
N TYR A 5 54.38 -43.45 17.23
CA TYR A 5 54.33 -42.00 17.10
C TYR A 5 55.59 -41.60 16.33
N LYS A 6 55.51 -40.84 15.22
CA LYS A 6 56.66 -40.06 14.69
C LYS A 6 56.24 -39.05 13.62
N GLY A 7 56.80 -37.85 13.76
CA GLY A 7 56.83 -36.73 12.80
C GLY A 7 56.44 -35.41 13.46
N ILE A 8 57.00 -35.05 14.62
CA ILE A 8 58.26 -34.30 14.81
C ILE A 8 58.23 -32.88 14.21
N PHE A 9 58.16 -31.94 15.17
CA PHE A 9 58.60 -30.54 15.15
C PHE A 9 60.00 -30.33 14.56
N GLU A 10 60.19 -29.27 13.78
CA GLU A 10 61.38 -28.39 13.85
C GLU A 10 60.93 -26.96 13.44
N LEU A 11 60.85 -26.04 14.40
CA LEU A 11 61.88 -25.06 14.79
C LEU A 11 62.01 -23.87 13.83
N THR A 12 61.49 -22.71 14.24
CA THR A 12 62.35 -21.55 14.58
C THR A 12 61.53 -20.43 15.23
N LYS A 13 61.93 -20.06 16.46
CA LYS A 13 61.63 -18.81 17.14
C LYS A 13 62.26 -17.64 16.38
N ILE A 14 61.64 -16.45 16.41
CA ILE A 14 62.28 -15.14 16.72
C ILE A 14 61.19 -14.06 16.93
N ARG A 15 61.22 -13.45 18.14
CA ARG A 15 60.92 -12.05 18.58
C ARG A 15 59.64 -11.31 18.12
N SER A 16 58.77 -10.92 19.07
CA SER A 16 58.54 -9.53 19.59
C SER A 16 57.99 -8.58 18.52
N ASP A 17 56.84 -7.91 18.64
CA ASP A 17 56.36 -7.05 19.73
C ASP A 17 54.85 -6.72 19.55
N GLY A 18 54.20 -6.40 20.68
CA GLY A 18 53.14 -5.39 20.81
C GLY A 18 51.92 -5.41 19.88
N LYS A 19 50.75 -5.77 20.42
CA LYS A 19 49.53 -4.93 20.48
C LYS A 19 48.37 -5.68 21.15
N GLN A 20 47.65 -4.95 22.01
CA GLN A 20 46.43 -5.35 22.72
C GLN A 20 45.51 -6.21 21.85
N LYS A 21 45.21 -7.43 22.30
CA LYS A 21 44.07 -8.20 21.80
C LYS A 21 42.87 -7.93 22.69
N LEU A 22 41.89 -7.23 22.12
CA LEU A 22 40.53 -7.22 22.61
C LEU A 22 40.05 -8.67 22.80
N ASN A 23 39.70 -9.01 24.04
CA ASN A 23 38.85 -10.16 24.32
C ASN A 23 37.43 -9.83 23.85
N ILE A 24 37.12 -10.22 22.63
CA ILE A 24 35.74 -10.48 22.23
C ILE A 24 35.65 -11.99 22.07
N GLU A 25 35.15 -12.66 23.10
CA GLU A 25 34.58 -13.99 22.95
C GLU A 25 33.43 -13.88 21.96
N VAL A 26 33.73 -14.11 20.67
CA VAL A 26 32.72 -14.46 19.68
C VAL A 26 32.25 -15.87 20.04
N ASN A 27 31.34 -15.95 21.00
CA ASN A 27 30.65 -17.17 21.34
C ASN A 27 29.84 -17.61 20.12
N LYS A 28 30.43 -18.56 19.37
CA LYS A 28 29.79 -19.59 18.54
C LYS A 28 28.44 -19.18 17.95
N ILE A 29 28.49 -18.64 16.73
CA ILE A 29 27.40 -18.82 15.77
C ILE A 29 27.27 -20.34 15.55
N LYS A 30 26.44 -21.01 16.36
CA LYS A 30 26.03 -22.40 16.11
C LYS A 30 25.35 -22.39 14.74
N SER A 31 25.89 -23.16 13.80
CA SER A 31 25.20 -23.46 12.56
C SER A 31 23.83 -24.08 12.88
N SER A 32 22.80 -23.58 12.20
CA SER A 32 21.45 -23.41 12.74
C SER A 32 20.39 -24.35 12.13
N LYS A 33 20.77 -25.58 11.73
CA LYS A 33 19.87 -26.47 10.99
C LYS A 33 19.00 -27.30 11.92
N ILE A 34 17.68 -27.10 11.85
CA ILE A 34 16.71 -27.97 12.52
C ILE A 34 16.68 -29.31 11.77
N SER A 35 17.08 -30.38 12.45
CA SER A 35 17.24 -31.72 11.85
C SER A 35 16.17 -32.72 12.24
N ASN A 36 15.51 -32.53 13.38
CA ASN A 36 14.44 -33.39 13.88
C ASN A 36 13.59 -32.66 14.94
N LEU A 37 12.54 -33.32 15.43
CA LEU A 37 11.63 -32.77 16.43
C LEU A 37 12.33 -32.42 17.75
N THR A 38 13.29 -33.22 18.20
CA THR A 38 14.01 -32.97 19.45
C THR A 38 14.81 -31.67 19.37
N ASP A 39 15.53 -31.48 18.27
CA ASP A 39 16.29 -30.26 18.00
C ASP A 39 15.37 -29.03 17.89
N TYR A 40 14.23 -29.18 17.21
CA TYR A 40 13.18 -28.15 17.17
C TYR A 40 12.70 -27.77 18.58
N LEU A 41 12.33 -28.74 19.41
CA LEU A 41 11.79 -28.50 20.75
C LEU A 41 12.84 -27.97 21.72
N ASN A 42 14.12 -28.29 21.55
CA ASN A 42 15.20 -27.68 22.30
C ASN A 42 15.34 -26.18 21.98
N ARG A 43 15.14 -25.80 20.72
CA ARG A 43 15.20 -24.40 20.27
C ARG A 43 13.93 -23.62 20.60
N TYR A 44 12.77 -24.29 20.55
CA TYR A 44 11.45 -23.71 20.80
C TYR A 44 10.67 -24.54 21.84
N PRO A 45 11.12 -24.54 23.11
CA PRO A 45 10.52 -25.36 24.14
C PRO A 45 9.08 -24.95 24.42
N TRP A 46 8.30 -25.89 24.94
CA TRP A 46 6.99 -25.59 25.52
C TRP A 46 7.18 -24.77 26.80
N SER A 47 6.35 -23.73 26.99
CA SER A 47 6.35 -23.02 28.28
C SER A 47 5.77 -23.93 29.36
N GLN A 48 6.26 -23.76 30.59
CA GLN A 48 5.75 -24.51 31.75
C GLN A 48 4.25 -24.30 31.96
N GLU A 49 3.77 -23.09 31.66
CA GLU A 49 2.34 -22.73 31.68
C GLU A 49 1.46 -23.73 30.92
N TRP A 50 1.91 -24.20 29.75
CA TRP A 50 1.11 -25.09 28.90
C TRP A 50 1.48 -26.56 29.08
N ALA A 51 2.76 -26.85 29.29
CA ALA A 51 3.27 -28.22 29.43
C ALA A 51 2.71 -28.95 30.65
N GLN A 52 2.26 -28.22 31.67
CA GLN A 52 1.68 -28.81 32.89
C GLN A 52 0.30 -29.45 32.68
N PHE A 53 -0.44 -29.07 31.64
CA PHE A 53 -1.84 -29.53 31.48
C PHE A 53 -1.93 -30.96 30.93
N GLU A 54 -1.22 -31.22 29.84
CA GLU A 54 -1.24 -32.50 29.13
C GLU A 54 0.03 -32.65 28.29
N LYS A 55 0.39 -33.90 27.97
CA LYS A 55 1.50 -34.15 27.03
C LYS A 55 1.16 -33.54 25.66
N PRO A 56 2.02 -32.68 25.09
CA PRO A 56 1.80 -32.10 23.78
C PRO A 56 1.73 -33.15 22.67
N ILE A 57 0.92 -32.88 21.66
CA ILE A 57 0.90 -33.60 20.38
C ILE A 57 1.67 -32.74 19.37
N ASP A 58 2.87 -33.18 19.04
CA ASP A 58 3.80 -32.47 18.19
C ASP A 58 3.85 -33.10 16.79
N SER A 59 3.85 -32.26 15.76
CA SER A 59 4.02 -32.65 14.36
C SER A 59 5.00 -31.70 13.70
N LEU A 60 6.13 -32.23 13.24
CA LEU A 60 7.14 -31.48 12.50
C LEU A 60 7.18 -32.00 11.06
N TRP A 61 6.93 -31.11 10.10
CA TRP A 61 6.91 -31.43 8.68
C TRP A 61 8.00 -30.66 7.96
N GLU A 62 8.66 -31.32 7.03
CA GLU A 62 9.70 -30.72 6.21
C GLU A 62 9.35 -30.86 4.74
N PHE A 63 9.50 -29.77 4.00
CA PHE A 63 9.25 -29.71 2.57
C PHE A 63 10.46 -29.06 1.89
N GLU A 64 11.04 -29.75 0.93
CA GLU A 64 12.03 -29.17 0.02
C GLU A 64 11.32 -28.70 -1.24
N LEU A 65 11.45 -27.41 -1.55
CA LEU A 65 10.70 -26.75 -2.60
C LEU A 65 11.68 -26.14 -3.60
N ASP A 66 11.51 -26.47 -4.89
CA ASP A 66 12.34 -25.96 -6.00
C ASP A 66 11.93 -24.53 -6.38
N ILE A 67 12.01 -23.62 -5.41
CA ILE A 67 11.68 -22.21 -5.54
C ILE A 67 12.53 -21.36 -4.60
N LYS A 68 12.83 -20.12 -5.01
CA LYS A 68 13.43 -19.09 -4.14
C LYS A 68 12.45 -18.65 -3.05
N VAL A 69 12.96 -18.34 -1.86
CA VAL A 69 12.13 -17.97 -0.71
C VAL A 69 11.32 -16.71 -0.97
N GLU A 70 11.89 -15.75 -1.70
CA GLU A 70 11.28 -14.47 -2.05
C GLU A 70 10.09 -14.65 -3.00
N ALA A 71 10.13 -15.68 -3.86
CA ALA A 71 9.03 -16.01 -4.76
C ALA A 71 7.93 -16.83 -4.06
N LEU A 72 8.29 -17.63 -3.05
CA LEU A 72 7.35 -18.41 -2.24
C LEU A 72 6.64 -17.55 -1.19
N TRP A 73 7.35 -16.60 -0.59
CA TRP A 73 6.91 -15.82 0.55
C TRP A 73 5.52 -15.20 0.38
N PRO A 74 5.21 -14.47 -0.72
CA PRO A 74 3.89 -13.86 -0.92
C PRO A 74 2.72 -14.85 -0.87
N TRP A 75 2.95 -16.10 -1.28
CA TRP A 75 1.94 -17.15 -1.28
C TRP A 75 1.79 -17.83 0.07
N LEU A 76 2.88 -17.95 0.82
CA LEU A 76 2.87 -18.56 2.14
C LEU A 76 2.20 -17.65 3.19
N ILE A 77 2.42 -16.33 3.07
CA ILE A 77 1.85 -15.36 4.01
C ILE A 77 0.41 -14.97 3.69
N ASP A 78 -0.11 -15.34 2.52
CA ASP A 78 -1.55 -15.32 2.23
C ASP A 78 -2.20 -16.57 2.83
N THR A 79 -2.21 -16.60 4.16
CA THR A 79 -2.65 -17.74 4.95
C THR A 79 -4.14 -18.01 4.74
N SER A 80 -4.96 -17.00 4.45
CA SER A 80 -6.38 -17.20 4.13
C SER A 80 -6.57 -17.96 2.82
N SER A 81 -5.91 -17.54 1.73
CA SER A 81 -5.99 -18.24 0.45
C SER A 81 -5.42 -19.66 0.53
N PHE A 82 -4.31 -19.82 1.24
CA PHE A 82 -3.72 -21.15 1.45
C PHE A 82 -4.63 -22.06 2.29
N ASN A 83 -5.17 -21.57 3.41
CA ASN A 83 -6.09 -22.31 4.28
C ASN A 83 -7.36 -22.73 3.54
N LYS A 84 -7.95 -21.83 2.74
CA LYS A 84 -9.09 -22.15 1.88
C LYS A 84 -8.77 -23.29 0.91
N ARG A 85 -7.60 -23.22 0.24
CA ARG A 85 -7.13 -24.24 -0.71
C ARG A 85 -7.01 -25.62 -0.08
N ILE A 86 -6.49 -25.70 1.15
CA ILE A 86 -6.33 -26.97 1.86
C ILE A 86 -7.59 -27.43 2.60
N GLY A 87 -8.71 -26.71 2.45
CA GLY A 87 -10.03 -27.08 2.99
C GLY A 87 -10.24 -26.75 4.46
N ILE A 88 -9.52 -25.77 5.02
CA ILE A 88 -9.79 -25.27 6.37
C ILE A 88 -11.14 -24.52 6.37
N PRO A 89 -12.00 -24.73 7.37
CA PRO A 89 -13.29 -24.06 7.45
C PRO A 89 -13.13 -22.55 7.68
N GLU A 90 -14.14 -21.82 7.24
CA GLU A 90 -14.27 -20.39 7.50
C GLU A 90 -14.25 -20.10 9.01
N MET A 91 -13.67 -18.95 9.35
CA MET A 91 -13.52 -18.43 10.70
C MET A 91 -14.19 -17.07 10.80
N LYS A 92 -14.72 -16.75 11.97
CA LYS A 92 -15.26 -15.43 12.31
C LYS A 92 -14.42 -14.82 13.40
N PHE A 93 -14.12 -13.54 13.27
CA PHE A 93 -13.28 -12.81 14.21
C PHE A 93 -14.01 -11.62 14.81
N VAL A 94 -13.74 -11.35 16.09
CA VAL A 94 -14.24 -10.19 16.82
C VAL A 94 -13.07 -9.60 17.61
N GLU A 95 -12.84 -8.30 17.44
CA GLU A 95 -11.92 -7.52 18.25
C GLU A 95 -12.63 -7.09 19.55
N LYS A 96 -12.01 -7.33 20.71
CA LYS A 96 -12.55 -6.93 22.01
C LYS A 96 -11.41 -6.70 23.01
N GLU A 97 -11.40 -5.54 23.66
CA GLU A 97 -10.43 -5.20 24.73
C GLU A 97 -8.96 -5.39 24.26
N GLY A 98 -8.65 -4.94 23.04
CA GLY A 98 -7.32 -5.08 22.44
C GLY A 98 -6.91 -6.51 22.05
N LYS A 99 -7.81 -7.48 22.18
CA LYS A 99 -7.59 -8.89 21.83
C LYS A 99 -8.47 -9.31 20.65
N LEU A 100 -8.01 -10.32 19.93
CA LEU A 100 -8.72 -10.87 18.78
C LEU A 100 -9.27 -12.26 19.14
N PHE A 101 -10.58 -12.43 19.04
CA PHE A 101 -11.27 -13.69 19.34
C PHE A 101 -11.77 -14.34 18.06
N GLY A 102 -11.45 -15.62 17.88
CA GLY A 102 -11.86 -16.41 16.73
C GLY A 102 -12.92 -17.44 17.08
N ARG A 103 -13.80 -17.71 16.10
CA ARG A 103 -14.82 -18.75 16.16
C ARG A 103 -14.90 -19.50 14.84
N SER A 104 -14.99 -20.82 14.89
CA SER A 104 -15.23 -21.67 13.71
C SER A 104 -15.99 -22.95 14.12
N LYS A 105 -16.56 -23.63 13.14
CA LYS A 105 -17.22 -24.94 13.33
C LYS A 105 -16.52 -25.95 12.44
N ASN A 106 -15.75 -26.86 13.04
CA ASN A 106 -15.04 -27.91 12.32
C ASN A 106 -15.72 -29.26 12.57
N ALA A 107 -16.15 -29.94 11.51
CA ALA A 107 -16.87 -31.22 11.60
C ALA A 107 -18.01 -31.23 12.65
N GLY A 108 -18.77 -30.15 12.76
CA GLY A 108 -19.84 -30.01 13.75
C GLY A 108 -19.41 -29.43 15.11
N ILE A 109 -18.12 -29.48 15.44
CA ILE A 109 -17.58 -29.06 16.73
C ILE A 109 -17.33 -27.56 16.73
N LEU A 110 -17.94 -26.87 17.69
CA LEU A 110 -17.73 -25.44 17.91
C LEU A 110 -16.36 -25.19 18.56
N MET A 111 -15.55 -24.37 17.89
CA MET A 111 -14.24 -23.93 18.33
C MET A 111 -14.30 -22.43 18.62
N GLU A 112 -13.84 -22.01 19.80
CA GLU A 112 -13.73 -20.61 20.22
C GLU A 112 -12.38 -20.39 20.89
N TRP A 113 -11.65 -19.35 20.47
CA TRP A 113 -10.29 -19.09 20.95
C TRP A 113 -9.96 -17.60 21.00
N GLU A 114 -8.94 -17.28 21.79
CA GLU A 114 -8.19 -16.03 21.74
C GLU A 114 -6.98 -16.24 20.81
N GLU A 115 -6.76 -15.34 19.86
CA GLU A 115 -5.56 -15.30 19.01
C GLU A 115 -4.43 -14.60 19.77
N ILE A 116 -3.27 -15.26 19.83
CA ILE A 116 -2.04 -14.62 20.28
C ILE A 116 -1.47 -13.82 19.11
N PRO A 117 -0.97 -12.58 19.34
CA PRO A 117 -0.37 -11.77 18.30
C PRO A 117 0.62 -12.56 17.45
N TRP A 118 0.42 -12.49 16.14
CA TRP A 118 1.27 -13.19 15.20
C TRP A 118 2.67 -12.60 15.21
N GLU A 119 3.67 -13.43 14.96
CA GLU A 119 5.05 -12.99 14.79
C GLU A 119 5.52 -13.44 13.41
N TRP A 120 6.30 -12.60 12.74
CA TRP A 120 6.93 -12.97 11.48
C TRP A 120 8.19 -12.16 11.25
N GLU A 121 9.04 -12.73 10.42
CA GLU A 121 10.25 -12.11 9.93
C GLU A 121 10.34 -12.42 8.44
N TYR A 122 10.45 -11.36 7.62
CA TYR A 122 10.41 -11.45 6.17
C TYR A 122 11.34 -12.55 5.63
N CYS A 123 10.79 -13.45 4.82
CA CYS A 123 11.48 -14.59 4.21
C CYS A 123 12.19 -15.55 5.20
N LYS A 124 11.92 -15.47 6.51
CA LYS A 124 12.48 -16.40 7.49
C LYS A 124 11.44 -17.25 8.19
N GLY A 125 10.24 -16.72 8.38
CA GLY A 125 9.19 -17.48 9.01
C GLY A 125 8.07 -16.65 9.58
N LEU A 126 7.05 -17.37 10.02
CA LEU A 126 5.91 -16.82 10.74
C LEU A 126 5.49 -17.80 11.83
N ASN A 127 4.87 -17.31 12.88
CA ASN A 127 4.30 -18.15 13.92
C ASN A 127 3.06 -17.51 14.53
N ASN A 128 2.19 -18.38 15.01
CA ASN A 128 0.96 -18.02 15.66
C ASN A 128 0.60 -19.02 16.74
N ALA A 129 -0.25 -18.59 17.64
CA ALA A 129 -0.77 -19.44 18.68
C ALA A 129 -2.20 -19.04 19.05
N ARG A 130 -2.94 -20.00 19.60
CA ARG A 130 -4.36 -19.85 19.96
C ARG A 130 -4.61 -20.46 21.32
N ILE A 131 -5.30 -19.71 22.17
CA ILE A 131 -5.76 -20.18 23.48
C ILE A 131 -7.25 -20.52 23.35
N TYR A 132 -7.59 -21.80 23.43
CA TYR A 132 -8.94 -22.27 23.17
C TYR A 132 -9.80 -22.27 24.44
N LYS A 133 -10.91 -21.55 24.37
CA LYS A 133 -11.99 -21.61 25.36
C LYS A 133 -12.87 -22.85 25.12
N LYS A 134 -13.24 -23.09 23.86
CA LYS A 134 -14.02 -24.27 23.42
C LYS A 134 -13.30 -25.00 22.29
N GLY A 135 -13.34 -26.33 22.30
CA GLY A 135 -12.75 -27.16 21.26
C GLY A 135 -12.00 -28.37 21.79
N LEU A 136 -11.23 -29.00 20.90
CA LEU A 136 -10.45 -30.22 21.15
C LEU A 136 -9.07 -29.97 21.79
N ALA A 137 -8.66 -28.72 21.91
CA ALA A 137 -7.38 -28.31 22.48
C ALA A 137 -7.56 -27.21 23.52
N ARG A 138 -6.57 -27.04 24.38
CA ARG A 138 -6.41 -25.89 25.29
C ARG A 138 -5.56 -24.81 24.65
N TYR A 139 -4.50 -25.23 23.97
CA TYR A 139 -3.53 -24.35 23.36
C TYR A 139 -3.00 -24.98 22.09
N VAL A 140 -2.79 -24.15 21.07
CA VAL A 140 -2.21 -24.56 19.79
C VAL A 140 -1.14 -23.56 19.43
N ARG A 141 0.01 -24.03 18.96
CA ARG A 141 1.04 -23.20 18.36
C ARG A 141 1.46 -23.78 17.02
N THR A 142 1.70 -22.89 16.07
CA THR A 142 2.24 -23.25 14.77
C THR A 142 3.43 -22.36 14.46
N ARG A 143 4.45 -22.94 13.83
CA ARG A 143 5.65 -22.21 13.41
C ARG A 143 6.07 -22.67 12.03
N TYR A 144 6.27 -21.70 11.15
CA TYR A 144 6.79 -21.88 9.80
C TYR A 144 8.20 -21.30 9.79
N ILE A 145 9.17 -22.08 9.35
CA ILE A 145 10.57 -21.68 9.26
C ILE A 145 11.01 -21.91 7.82
N LEU A 146 11.61 -20.88 7.23
CA LEU A 146 12.13 -20.88 5.89
C LEU A 146 13.65 -20.84 5.97
N GLU A 147 14.29 -21.83 5.36
CA GLU A 147 15.74 -21.89 5.23
C GLU A 147 16.10 -21.90 3.75
N LYS A 148 17.06 -21.06 3.36
CA LYS A 148 17.64 -21.12 2.03
C LYS A 148 18.46 -22.41 1.91
N PHE A 149 17.99 -23.36 1.11
CA PHE A 149 18.65 -24.64 0.92
C PHE A 149 19.72 -24.57 -0.19
N SER A 150 19.41 -23.86 -1.27
CA SER A 150 20.36 -23.45 -2.31
C SER A 150 19.90 -22.13 -2.94
N GLU A 151 20.57 -21.64 -3.99
CA GLU A 151 20.18 -20.39 -4.65
C GLU A 151 18.73 -20.40 -5.16
N ASN A 152 18.22 -21.56 -5.57
CA ASN A 152 16.88 -21.72 -6.15
C ASN A 152 15.98 -22.69 -5.37
N LYS A 153 16.40 -23.15 -4.18
CA LYS A 153 15.64 -24.10 -3.36
C LYS A 153 15.41 -23.57 -1.96
N THR A 154 14.20 -23.78 -1.45
CA THR A 154 13.78 -23.39 -0.11
C THR A 154 13.40 -24.63 0.68
N LYS A 155 13.93 -24.77 1.90
CA LYS A 155 13.42 -25.73 2.88
C LYS A 155 12.37 -25.04 3.75
N LEU A 156 11.14 -25.52 3.69
CA LEU A 156 10.04 -25.08 4.55
C LEU A 156 9.84 -26.12 5.65
N ILE A 157 9.99 -25.68 6.90
CA ILE A 157 9.70 -26.49 8.08
C ILE A 157 8.41 -25.96 8.69
N VAL A 158 7.43 -26.84 8.88
CA VAL A 158 6.14 -26.51 9.47
C VAL A 158 5.93 -27.34 10.72
N TYR A 159 5.84 -26.68 11.87
CA TYR A 159 5.55 -27.32 13.14
C TYR A 159 4.15 -26.99 13.60
N PHE A 160 3.41 -28.01 14.05
CA PHE A 160 2.14 -27.90 14.76
C PHE A 160 2.27 -28.56 16.13
N GLY A 161 1.97 -27.81 17.18
CA GLY A 161 1.95 -28.29 18.56
C GLY A 161 0.59 -28.07 19.19
N TRP A 162 0.01 -29.12 19.75
CA TRP A 162 -1.32 -29.08 20.38
C TRP A 162 -1.25 -29.55 21.83
N ILE A 163 -1.83 -28.78 22.74
CA ILE A 163 -2.15 -29.25 24.09
C ILE A 163 -3.60 -29.77 24.06
N PRO A 164 -3.82 -31.09 24.04
CA PRO A 164 -5.15 -31.66 23.89
C PRO A 164 -6.05 -31.32 25.08
N LYS A 165 -7.37 -31.25 24.84
CA LYS A 165 -8.39 -31.08 25.87
C LYS A 165 -9.23 -32.34 25.98
N GLY A 166 -9.14 -33.02 27.13
CA GLY A 166 -9.90 -34.25 27.42
C GLY A 166 -9.53 -35.44 26.52
N LEU A 167 -10.28 -36.53 26.64
CA LEU A 167 -10.03 -37.78 25.91
C LEU A 167 -10.27 -37.65 24.41
N LEU A 168 -11.34 -36.94 24.00
CA LEU A 168 -11.66 -36.71 22.59
C LEU A 168 -10.53 -35.97 21.85
N GLY A 169 -9.94 -34.94 22.47
CA GLY A 169 -8.80 -34.24 21.89
C GLY A 169 -7.59 -35.14 21.67
N LYS A 170 -7.27 -36.00 22.65
CA LYS A 170 -6.15 -36.95 22.56
C LYS A 170 -6.33 -37.97 21.42
N LEU A 171 -7.56 -38.40 21.15
CA LEU A 171 -7.87 -39.39 20.13
C LEU A 171 -7.98 -38.79 18.73
N ILE A 172 -8.63 -37.64 18.58
CA ILE A 172 -8.96 -37.06 17.27
C ILE A 172 -7.78 -36.29 16.68
N LEU A 173 -7.05 -35.50 17.49
CA LEU A 173 -6.01 -34.60 16.98
C LEU A 173 -4.89 -35.31 16.19
N PRO A 174 -4.34 -36.47 16.60
CA PRO A 174 -3.31 -37.16 15.82
C PRO A 174 -3.78 -37.58 14.42
N PHE A 175 -5.05 -37.96 14.27
CA PHE A 175 -5.63 -38.33 12.98
C PHE A 175 -5.83 -37.10 12.10
N GLU A 176 -6.39 -36.03 12.67
CA GLU A 176 -6.55 -34.74 11.97
C GLU A 176 -5.21 -34.19 11.49
N MET A 177 -4.12 -34.34 12.26
CA MET A 177 -2.78 -33.92 11.83
C MET A 177 -2.28 -34.70 10.61
N LYS A 178 -2.53 -36.01 10.52
CA LYS A 178 -2.17 -36.81 9.34
C LYS A 178 -2.94 -36.37 8.09
N ARG A 179 -4.24 -36.10 8.24
CA ARG A 179 -5.07 -35.58 7.15
C ARG A 179 -4.59 -34.19 6.71
N LEU A 180 -4.33 -33.30 7.67
CA LEU A 180 -3.84 -31.96 7.40
C LEU A 180 -2.49 -31.98 6.67
N TYR A 181 -1.56 -32.87 7.04
CA TYR A 181 -0.30 -33.04 6.32
C TYR A 181 -0.50 -33.34 4.82
N GLN A 182 -1.43 -34.24 4.49
CA GLN A 182 -1.74 -34.59 3.10
C GLN A 182 -2.33 -33.40 2.34
N SER A 183 -3.31 -32.70 2.94
CA SER A 183 -3.87 -31.49 2.36
C SER A 183 -2.81 -30.41 2.16
N TYR A 184 -1.93 -30.21 3.14
CA TYR A 184 -0.85 -29.22 3.11
C TYR A 184 0.14 -29.51 1.97
N ARG A 185 0.59 -30.77 1.84
CA ARG A 185 1.46 -31.21 0.75
C ARG A 185 0.83 -30.97 -0.62
N LYS A 186 -0.46 -31.28 -0.77
CA LYS A 186 -1.21 -31.03 -2.02
C LYS A 186 -1.30 -29.53 -2.31
N GLY A 187 -1.69 -28.72 -1.33
CA GLY A 187 -1.82 -27.28 -1.47
C GLY A 187 -0.50 -26.60 -1.86
N LEU A 188 0.62 -26.99 -1.25
CA LEU A 188 1.95 -26.51 -1.64
C LEU A 188 2.29 -26.86 -3.09
N SER A 189 2.00 -28.09 -3.53
CA SER A 189 2.25 -28.51 -4.92
C SER A 189 1.46 -27.65 -5.91
N GLU A 190 0.22 -27.32 -5.60
CA GLU A 190 -0.60 -26.44 -6.43
C GLU A 190 -0.07 -25.00 -6.43
N VAL A 191 0.38 -24.47 -5.29
CA VAL A 191 1.01 -23.14 -5.23
C VAL A 191 2.25 -23.09 -6.13
N LEU A 192 3.10 -24.11 -6.08
CA LEU A 192 4.28 -24.18 -6.96
C LEU A 192 3.88 -24.23 -8.45
N LYS A 193 2.80 -24.93 -8.80
CA LYS A 193 2.27 -24.93 -10.17
C LYS A 193 1.83 -23.53 -10.58
N ASP A 194 1.05 -22.85 -9.74
CA ASP A 194 0.54 -21.50 -10.04
C ASP A 194 1.68 -20.49 -10.25
N ILE A 195 2.72 -20.55 -9.41
CA ILE A 195 3.89 -19.68 -9.55
C ILE A 195 4.61 -19.94 -10.89
N ASN A 196 4.77 -21.21 -11.26
CA ASN A 196 5.43 -21.58 -12.51
C ASN A 196 4.60 -21.20 -13.74
N THR A 197 3.27 -21.32 -13.67
CA THR A 197 2.36 -20.86 -14.74
C THR A 197 2.43 -19.35 -14.90
N ARG A 198 2.37 -18.58 -13.80
CA ARG A 198 2.48 -17.11 -13.87
C ARG A 198 3.80 -16.64 -14.49
N LYS A 199 4.92 -17.28 -14.17
CA LYS A 199 6.22 -16.97 -14.80
C LYS A 199 6.21 -17.21 -16.32
N LYS A 200 5.52 -18.26 -16.78
CA LYS A 200 5.34 -18.52 -18.21
C LYS A 200 4.41 -17.50 -18.84
N ASP A 201 3.36 -17.10 -18.15
CA ASP A 201 2.42 -16.08 -18.66
C ASP A 201 3.04 -14.68 -18.72
N GLU A 202 3.97 -14.35 -17.82
CA GLU A 202 4.76 -13.12 -17.91
C GLU A 202 5.61 -13.06 -19.19
N SER A 203 5.98 -14.21 -19.76
CA SER A 203 6.67 -14.31 -21.05
C SER A 203 5.72 -14.41 -22.26
N SER A 204 4.42 -14.68 -22.03
CA SER A 204 3.42 -14.94 -23.09
C SER A 204 2.41 -13.79 -23.30
N ILE A 205 2.68 -12.61 -22.73
CA ILE A 205 1.81 -11.41 -22.72
C ILE A 205 1.42 -10.92 -24.14
N LEU A 206 2.00 -11.47 -25.20
CA LEU A 206 1.56 -11.25 -26.58
C LEU A 206 0.34 -12.08 -27.02
N ASN A 207 -0.22 -12.97 -26.19
CA ASN A 207 -1.28 -13.90 -26.60
C ASN A 207 -2.58 -13.83 -25.75
N PHE A 208 -3.00 -12.64 -25.30
CA PHE A 208 -4.30 -12.51 -24.64
C PHE A 208 -5.51 -12.65 -25.60
N ASN A 209 -5.28 -12.74 -26.91
CA ASN A 209 -6.34 -12.95 -27.91
C ASN A 209 -6.75 -14.42 -28.12
N LYS A 210 -6.23 -15.37 -27.34
CA LYS A 210 -6.48 -16.80 -27.62
C LYS A 210 -6.85 -17.61 -26.39
N SER A 211 -7.98 -17.27 -25.75
CA SER A 211 -8.93 -18.23 -25.14
C SER A 211 -10.03 -17.51 -24.35
N LEU A 212 -10.93 -16.80 -25.05
CA LEU A 212 -12.32 -16.67 -24.58
C LEU A 212 -13.02 -18.01 -24.86
N LYS A 213 -12.70 -19.04 -24.08
CA LYS A 213 -13.41 -20.32 -24.18
C LYS A 213 -14.66 -20.26 -23.30
N GLU A 214 -15.77 -20.29 -24.01
CA GLU A 214 -17.15 -20.49 -23.56
C GLU A 214 -17.27 -21.31 -22.27
N THR A 215 -17.68 -20.63 -21.20
CA THR A 215 -18.71 -21.16 -20.30
C THR A 215 -19.60 -19.99 -19.90
N ALA A 216 -20.80 -19.92 -20.50
CA ALA A 216 -21.86 -19.03 -20.06
C ALA A 216 -22.49 -19.60 -18.76
N PRO A 217 -23.01 -18.74 -17.87
CA PRO A 217 -24.28 -18.06 -18.17
C PRO A 217 -24.15 -16.53 -18.07
N ILE A 218 -23.51 -15.89 -19.04
CA ILE A 218 -23.58 -14.42 -19.20
C ILE A 218 -24.78 -14.02 -20.08
N SER A 219 -25.39 -14.98 -20.79
CA SER A 219 -26.45 -14.72 -21.77
C SER A 219 -27.77 -14.18 -21.19
N GLU A 220 -27.99 -14.20 -19.87
CA GLU A 220 -29.31 -13.88 -19.28
C GLU A 220 -29.39 -12.66 -18.34
N ASN A 221 -28.28 -12.05 -17.91
CA ASN A 221 -28.38 -10.86 -17.05
C ASN A 221 -28.65 -9.60 -17.89
N LEU A 222 -29.92 -9.29 -18.12
CA LEU A 222 -30.40 -8.09 -18.83
C LEU A 222 -29.75 -6.81 -18.28
N LYS A 223 -29.53 -6.71 -16.97
CA LYS A 223 -28.89 -5.56 -16.34
C LYS A 223 -27.43 -5.41 -16.77
N LEU A 224 -26.64 -6.49 -16.80
CA LEU A 224 -25.25 -6.42 -17.26
C LEU A 224 -25.14 -6.06 -18.75
N LYS A 225 -26.06 -6.55 -19.59
CA LYS A 225 -26.11 -6.16 -21.01
C LYS A 225 -26.41 -4.67 -21.16
N GLN A 226 -27.37 -4.15 -20.41
CA GLN A 226 -27.73 -2.74 -20.42
C GLN A 226 -26.57 -1.85 -19.95
N ILE A 227 -25.92 -2.22 -18.83
CA ILE A 227 -24.73 -1.54 -18.32
C ILE A 227 -23.63 -1.52 -19.39
N LYS A 228 -23.33 -2.66 -20.01
CA LYS A 228 -22.33 -2.75 -21.09
C LYS A 228 -22.66 -1.78 -22.23
N THR A 229 -23.90 -1.76 -22.71
CA THR A 229 -24.32 -0.84 -23.77
C THR A 229 -24.14 0.63 -23.38
N ASN A 230 -24.45 0.99 -22.14
CA ASN A 230 -24.29 2.36 -21.65
C ASN A 230 -22.81 2.76 -21.55
N LEU A 231 -21.96 1.91 -20.98
CA LEU A 231 -20.51 2.16 -20.89
C LEU A 231 -19.86 2.33 -22.26
N ILE A 232 -20.29 1.56 -23.27
CA ILE A 232 -19.83 1.73 -24.67
C ILE A 232 -20.24 3.10 -25.23
N ARG A 233 -21.46 3.56 -24.92
CA ARG A 233 -21.93 4.90 -25.34
C ARG A 233 -21.16 6.03 -24.66
N GLU A 234 -20.67 5.80 -23.45
CA GLU A 234 -19.79 6.71 -22.70
C GLU A 234 -18.34 6.69 -23.23
N GLY A 235 -18.05 5.91 -24.28
CA GLY A 235 -16.75 5.87 -24.95
C GLY A 235 -15.73 4.94 -24.30
N ILE A 236 -16.15 4.05 -23.40
CA ILE A 236 -15.27 3.09 -22.73
C ILE A 236 -15.01 1.89 -23.65
N ASP A 237 -13.76 1.47 -23.70
CA ASP A 237 -13.29 0.34 -24.52
C ASP A 237 -14.10 -0.95 -24.25
N PRO A 238 -14.78 -1.51 -25.28
CA PRO A 238 -15.55 -2.75 -25.17
C PRO A 238 -14.75 -3.95 -24.65
N GLU A 239 -13.47 -4.08 -25.03
CA GLU A 239 -12.64 -5.21 -24.58
C GLU A 239 -12.36 -5.12 -23.08
N LEU A 240 -12.05 -3.92 -22.59
CA LEU A 240 -11.88 -3.67 -21.16
C LEU A 240 -13.17 -3.92 -20.38
N ILE A 241 -14.33 -3.53 -20.92
CA ILE A 241 -15.64 -3.82 -20.29
C ILE A 241 -15.85 -5.32 -20.16
N ASP A 242 -15.60 -6.10 -21.20
CA ASP A 242 -15.77 -7.55 -21.18
C ASP A 242 -14.82 -8.21 -20.18
N ARG A 243 -13.58 -7.73 -20.09
CA ARG A 243 -12.61 -8.19 -19.10
C ARG A 243 -13.07 -7.92 -17.67
N VAL A 244 -13.63 -6.74 -17.40
CA VAL A 244 -14.18 -6.38 -16.08
C VAL A 244 -15.41 -7.21 -15.75
N ILE A 245 -16.33 -7.41 -16.70
CA ILE A 245 -17.52 -8.25 -16.50
C ILE A 245 -17.11 -9.69 -16.20
N HIS A 246 -16.12 -10.23 -16.90
CA HIS A 246 -15.59 -11.55 -16.59
C HIS A 246 -14.98 -11.61 -15.18
N TYR A 247 -14.19 -10.60 -14.81
CA TYR A 247 -13.59 -10.50 -13.47
C TYR A 247 -14.63 -10.51 -12.35
N ILE A 248 -15.67 -9.68 -12.43
CA ILE A 248 -16.70 -9.61 -11.37
C ILE A 248 -17.54 -10.89 -11.24
N LEU A 249 -17.67 -11.66 -12.33
CA LEU A 249 -18.46 -12.89 -12.34
C LEU A 249 -17.68 -14.10 -11.84
N PHE A 250 -16.38 -14.18 -12.13
CA PHE A 250 -15.61 -15.41 -11.93
C PHE A 250 -14.48 -15.30 -10.90
N GLU A 251 -14.06 -14.10 -10.52
CA GLU A 251 -13.01 -13.94 -9.50
C GLU A 251 -13.52 -14.36 -8.10
N ASP A 252 -12.56 -14.71 -7.24
CA ASP A 252 -12.77 -15.06 -5.85
C ASP A 252 -13.44 -13.93 -5.04
N GLU A 253 -14.38 -14.30 -4.16
CA GLU A 253 -15.09 -13.34 -3.32
C GLU A 253 -14.17 -12.50 -2.44
N ASN A 254 -13.03 -13.04 -1.97
CA ASN A 254 -12.10 -12.27 -1.14
C ASN A 254 -11.36 -11.19 -1.95
N GLU A 255 -11.08 -11.43 -3.23
CA GLU A 255 -10.49 -10.44 -4.13
C GLU A 255 -11.53 -9.40 -4.57
N LEU A 256 -12.81 -9.79 -4.66
CA LEU A 256 -13.92 -8.91 -5.05
C LEU A 256 -14.55 -8.14 -3.89
N TYR A 257 -14.32 -8.57 -2.64
CA TYR A 257 -14.89 -7.93 -1.46
C TYR A 257 -14.43 -6.48 -1.38
N ARG A 258 -13.15 -6.21 -1.66
CA ARG A 258 -12.57 -4.88 -1.60
C ARG A 258 -11.60 -4.67 -2.74
N ILE A 259 -12.12 -4.10 -3.83
CA ILE A 259 -11.36 -3.94 -5.07
C ILE A 259 -10.47 -2.69 -4.94
N ARG A 260 -9.18 -2.95 -4.71
CA ARG A 260 -8.12 -1.93 -4.77
C ARG A 260 -7.70 -1.72 -6.22
N ILE A 261 -8.19 -0.65 -6.83
CA ILE A 261 -8.03 -0.47 -8.28
C ILE A 261 -6.57 -0.41 -8.74
N LYS A 262 -5.66 0.19 -7.95
CA LYS A 262 -4.22 0.23 -8.28
C LYS A 262 -3.54 -1.14 -8.16
N LYS A 263 -3.98 -1.99 -7.22
CA LYS A 263 -3.57 -3.40 -7.17
C LYS A 263 -4.03 -4.13 -8.44
N LEU A 264 -5.27 -3.88 -8.87
CA LEU A 264 -5.85 -4.52 -10.06
C LEU A 264 -5.16 -4.07 -11.36
N THR A 265 -4.89 -2.77 -11.52
CA THR A 265 -4.19 -2.22 -12.70
C THR A 265 -2.77 -2.75 -12.80
N SER A 266 -2.05 -2.86 -11.67
CA SER A 266 -0.74 -3.50 -11.62
C SER A 266 -0.80 -4.98 -12.01
N LYS A 267 -1.77 -5.75 -11.47
CA LYS A 267 -2.01 -7.16 -11.83
C LYS A 267 -2.32 -7.32 -13.33
N TRP A 268 -3.04 -6.37 -13.92
CA TRP A 268 -3.49 -6.42 -15.31
C TRP A 268 -2.57 -5.72 -16.31
N LYS A 269 -1.54 -5.01 -15.81
CA LYS A 269 -0.61 -4.17 -16.59
C LYS A 269 -1.36 -3.13 -17.45
N LEU A 270 -2.35 -2.47 -16.84
CA LEU A 270 -3.14 -1.42 -17.49
C LEU A 270 -2.84 -0.04 -16.88
N PRO A 271 -3.01 1.04 -17.64
CA PRO A 271 -3.03 2.39 -17.08
C PRO A 271 -4.12 2.53 -16.02
N LEU A 272 -3.80 3.23 -14.92
CA LEU A 272 -4.77 3.49 -13.84
C LEU A 272 -6.02 4.20 -14.35
N GLU A 273 -5.81 5.22 -15.18
CA GLU A 273 -6.85 6.06 -15.76
C GLU A 273 -7.92 5.25 -16.50
N SER A 274 -7.51 4.36 -17.41
CA SER A 274 -8.45 3.55 -18.21
C SER A 274 -9.39 2.70 -17.34
N LEU A 275 -8.84 2.06 -16.30
CA LEU A 275 -9.66 1.25 -15.40
C LEU A 275 -10.49 2.12 -14.45
N LEU A 276 -9.94 3.25 -13.99
CA LEU A 276 -10.63 4.17 -13.08
C LEU A 276 -11.84 4.84 -13.74
N VAL A 277 -11.73 5.30 -14.99
CA VAL A 277 -12.88 5.79 -15.78
C VAL A 277 -13.98 4.74 -15.78
N LEU A 278 -13.66 3.50 -16.18
CA LEU A 278 -14.65 2.43 -16.23
C LEU A 278 -15.32 2.18 -14.88
N PHE A 279 -14.56 2.14 -13.78
CA PHE A 279 -15.12 1.91 -12.46
C PHE A 279 -16.01 3.07 -11.98
N LEU A 280 -15.65 4.32 -12.27
CA LEU A 280 -16.44 5.50 -11.89
C LEU A 280 -17.76 5.58 -12.67
N HIS A 281 -17.72 5.38 -13.99
CA HIS A 281 -18.94 5.27 -14.81
C HIS A 281 -19.76 4.04 -14.41
N GLY A 282 -19.09 2.91 -14.13
CA GLY A 282 -19.70 1.70 -13.61
C GLY A 282 -20.44 1.91 -12.28
N CYS A 283 -19.94 2.76 -11.38
CA CYS A 283 -20.67 3.15 -10.17
C CYS A 283 -22.00 3.85 -10.51
N LYS A 284 -22.01 4.80 -11.47
CA LYS A 284 -23.25 5.47 -11.92
C LYS A 284 -24.24 4.52 -12.58
N GLN A 285 -23.73 3.51 -13.29
CA GLN A 285 -24.55 2.47 -13.92
C GLN A 285 -24.97 1.36 -12.92
N GLY A 286 -24.59 1.44 -11.64
CA GLY A 286 -24.93 0.46 -10.61
C GLY A 286 -24.23 -0.89 -10.79
N LEU A 287 -23.05 -0.90 -11.41
CA LEU A 287 -22.12 -2.04 -11.48
C LEU A 287 -21.29 -2.14 -10.21
N PHE A 288 -20.85 -0.99 -9.69
CA PHE A 288 -20.00 -0.86 -8.52
C PHE A 288 -20.61 0.10 -7.49
N THR A 289 -20.07 0.07 -6.28
CA THR A 289 -20.19 1.14 -5.29
C THR A 289 -18.79 1.60 -4.89
N LEU A 290 -18.65 2.90 -4.63
CA LEU A 290 -17.42 3.51 -4.13
C LEU A 290 -17.46 3.54 -2.60
N SER A 291 -16.33 3.27 -1.95
CA SER A 291 -16.16 3.31 -0.49
C SER A 291 -14.98 4.18 -0.09
N TRP A 292 -15.17 4.94 0.98
CA TRP A 292 -14.15 5.72 1.68
C TRP A 292 -13.76 4.94 2.94
N ASP A 293 -12.66 4.21 2.86
CA ASP A 293 -12.20 3.36 3.95
C ASP A 293 -11.25 4.15 4.84
N VAL A 294 -11.59 4.31 6.11
CA VAL A 294 -10.68 4.84 7.13
C VAL A 294 -9.75 3.72 7.57
N ILE A 295 -8.46 3.96 7.46
CA ILE A 295 -7.40 2.98 7.67
C ILE A 295 -6.53 3.40 8.84
N CYS A 296 -6.27 2.45 9.74
CA CYS A 296 -5.30 2.64 10.81
C CYS A 296 -3.89 2.88 10.24
N PRO A 297 -3.18 3.96 10.61
CA PRO A 297 -1.85 4.29 10.08
C PRO A 297 -0.76 3.28 10.49
N HIS A 298 -1.01 2.44 11.50
CA HIS A 298 -0.08 1.41 11.96
C HIS A 298 -0.30 0.07 11.24
N CYS A 299 -1.46 -0.56 11.43
CA CYS A 299 -1.72 -1.90 10.88
C CYS A 299 -2.27 -1.91 9.46
N ARG A 300 -2.65 -0.74 8.92
CA ARG A 300 -3.39 -0.58 7.66
C ARG A 300 -4.72 -1.34 7.59
N GLY A 301 -5.26 -1.71 8.75
CA GLY A 301 -6.58 -2.30 8.87
C GLY A 301 -7.67 -1.26 8.70
N VAL A 302 -8.71 -1.60 7.92
CA VAL A 302 -9.92 -0.79 7.78
C VAL A 302 -10.63 -0.73 9.13
N ARG A 303 -10.99 0.48 9.57
CA ARG A 303 -11.72 0.77 10.81
C ARG A 303 -13.17 1.13 10.53
N SER A 304 -13.36 1.98 9.51
CA SER A 304 -14.66 2.42 9.04
C SER A 304 -14.75 2.27 7.52
N GLU A 305 -15.84 1.69 7.01
CA GLU A 305 -16.17 1.60 5.58
C GLU A 305 -17.39 2.49 5.33
N LEU A 306 -17.25 3.53 4.49
CA LEU A 306 -18.23 4.60 4.36
C LEU A 306 -18.62 4.85 2.90
N SER A 307 -19.91 5.02 2.63
CA SER A 307 -20.42 5.27 1.26
C SER A 307 -20.26 6.72 0.81
N ASN A 308 -20.20 7.66 1.75
CA ASN A 308 -20.05 9.09 1.45
C ASN A 308 -18.85 9.66 2.17
N LEU A 309 -18.16 10.56 1.50
CA LEU A 309 -17.00 11.22 2.06
C LEU A 309 -17.33 12.10 3.27
N GLY A 310 -18.52 12.71 3.28
CA GLY A 310 -19.00 13.50 4.43
C GLY A 310 -19.25 12.69 5.71
N ASP A 311 -19.38 11.37 5.61
CA ASP A 311 -19.60 10.51 6.78
C ASP A 311 -18.28 10.14 7.48
N VAL A 312 -17.13 10.61 6.96
CA VAL A 312 -15.80 10.30 7.53
C VAL A 312 -15.64 10.99 8.90
N PRO A 313 -15.43 10.24 9.99
CA PRO A 313 -15.25 10.83 11.31
C PRO A 313 -13.92 11.57 11.38
N SER A 314 -13.85 12.68 12.12
CA SER A 314 -12.60 13.45 12.29
C SER A 314 -11.48 12.64 12.97
N LYS A 315 -11.85 11.66 13.80
CA LYS A 315 -10.95 10.77 14.55
C LYS A 315 -11.51 9.36 14.54
N ASP A 316 -10.63 8.38 14.59
CA ASP A 316 -10.97 6.96 14.69
C ASP A 316 -10.01 6.26 15.67
N PHE A 317 -10.36 5.04 16.09
CA PHE A 317 -9.62 4.23 17.04
C PHE A 317 -9.33 2.84 16.47
N CYS A 318 -8.15 2.30 16.78
CA CYS A 318 -7.80 0.94 16.42
C CYS A 318 -7.59 0.09 17.67
N ASP A 319 -8.55 -0.79 18.00
CA ASP A 319 -8.46 -1.72 19.13
C ASP A 319 -7.18 -2.55 19.13
N ILE A 320 -6.83 -3.12 17.97
CA ILE A 320 -5.65 -3.99 17.84
C ILE A 320 -4.33 -3.24 18.02
N CYS A 321 -4.27 -1.97 17.58
CA CYS A 321 -3.05 -1.17 17.73
C CYS A 321 -3.03 -0.37 19.04
N GLY A 322 -4.18 -0.20 19.70
CA GLY A 322 -4.32 0.64 20.90
C GLY A 322 -4.08 2.12 20.63
N ILE A 323 -4.41 2.63 19.44
CA ILE A 323 -4.16 4.03 19.07
C ILE A 323 -5.42 4.76 18.62
N ASP A 324 -5.50 6.03 19.00
CA ASP A 324 -6.37 7.04 18.40
C ASP A 324 -5.60 7.75 17.28
N PHE A 325 -6.29 8.09 16.19
CA PHE A 325 -5.70 8.87 15.10
C PHE A 325 -6.73 9.77 14.44
N GLU A 326 -6.25 10.84 13.82
CA GLU A 326 -7.06 11.74 13.00
C GLU A 326 -7.28 11.12 11.63
N SER A 327 -8.53 10.93 11.22
CA SER A 327 -8.88 10.31 9.93
C SER A 327 -8.67 11.25 8.75
N THR A 328 -8.52 12.54 9.01
CA THR A 328 -8.37 13.61 8.01
C THR A 328 -6.95 13.82 7.53
N LYS A 329 -5.96 13.14 8.14
CA LYS A 329 -4.56 13.26 7.76
C LYS A 329 -4.25 12.52 6.46
N LEU A 330 -3.08 12.81 5.90
CA LEU A 330 -2.54 12.04 4.80
C LEU A 330 -2.48 10.54 5.09
N ASN A 331 -2.81 9.74 4.08
CA ASN A 331 -2.67 8.28 4.07
C ASN A 331 -3.60 7.50 5.03
N THR A 332 -4.56 8.15 5.70
CA THR A 332 -5.57 7.48 6.55
C THR A 332 -6.86 7.13 5.83
N ILE A 333 -7.09 7.66 4.63
CA ILE A 333 -8.23 7.31 3.79
C ILE A 333 -7.74 6.56 2.55
N GLU A 334 -8.40 5.46 2.22
CA GLU A 334 -8.25 4.75 0.95
C GLU A 334 -9.59 4.67 0.25
N VAL A 335 -9.60 4.93 -1.06
CA VAL A 335 -10.78 4.74 -1.90
C VAL A 335 -10.75 3.32 -2.46
N THR A 336 -11.84 2.58 -2.25
CA THR A 336 -12.01 1.24 -2.81
C THR A 336 -13.35 1.09 -3.51
N PHE A 337 -13.45 0.05 -4.34
CA PHE A 337 -14.68 -0.28 -5.05
C PHE A 337 -15.22 -1.64 -4.59
N HIS A 338 -16.54 -1.74 -4.56
CA HIS A 338 -17.25 -2.96 -4.23
C HIS A 338 -18.21 -3.29 -5.38
N ILE A 339 -18.52 -4.56 -5.60
CA ILE A 339 -19.56 -4.93 -6.56
C ILE A 339 -20.91 -4.53 -6.00
N HIS A 340 -21.74 -3.87 -6.81
CA HIS A 340 -23.08 -3.51 -6.38
C HIS A 340 -23.91 -4.78 -6.06
N PRO A 341 -24.62 -4.86 -4.92
CA PRO A 341 -25.31 -6.09 -4.48
C PRO A 341 -26.35 -6.65 -5.45
N SER A 342 -26.88 -5.83 -6.36
CA SER A 342 -27.79 -6.28 -7.42
C SER A 342 -27.10 -7.08 -8.53
N ILE A 343 -25.77 -7.02 -8.61
CA ILE A 343 -24.97 -7.75 -9.59
C ILE A 343 -24.50 -9.06 -8.98
N ARG A 344 -23.82 -8.98 -7.82
CA ARG A 344 -23.33 -10.13 -7.07
C ARG A 344 -23.21 -9.74 -5.60
N LYS A 345 -23.81 -10.52 -4.70
CA LYS A 345 -23.61 -10.35 -3.26
C LYS A 345 -22.27 -10.95 -2.86
N ILE A 346 -21.35 -10.13 -2.39
CA ILE A 346 -20.03 -10.56 -1.92
C ILE A 346 -19.99 -10.46 -0.39
N GLN A 347 -19.42 -11.46 0.27
CA GLN A 347 -19.19 -11.46 1.71
C GLN A 347 -17.69 -11.66 1.98
N LYS A 348 -17.16 -10.94 2.95
CA LYS A 348 -15.78 -11.15 3.41
C LYS A 348 -15.70 -12.47 4.15
N ARG A 349 -14.87 -13.40 3.68
CA ARG A 349 -14.68 -14.71 4.31
C ARG A 349 -13.26 -14.86 4.81
N TYR A 350 -13.12 -15.02 6.12
CA TYR A 350 -11.83 -15.23 6.74
C TYR A 350 -11.52 -16.71 6.88
N PHE A 351 -10.32 -17.11 6.51
CA PHE A 351 -9.78 -18.44 6.76
C PHE A 351 -8.56 -18.38 7.69
N CYS A 352 -8.13 -17.17 8.04
CA CYS A 352 -7.09 -16.89 9.02
C CYS A 352 -7.32 -15.52 9.70
N ALA A 353 -6.82 -15.38 10.92
CA ALA A 353 -6.93 -14.15 11.71
C ALA A 353 -5.90 -13.09 11.28
N ALA A 354 -4.73 -13.54 10.85
CA ALA A 354 -3.67 -12.68 10.39
C ALA A 354 -3.37 -12.99 8.93
N GLU A 355 -3.39 -11.93 8.14
CA GLU A 355 -2.91 -11.94 6.77
C GLU A 355 -1.67 -11.04 6.75
N PRO A 356 -0.46 -11.57 7.01
CA PRO A 356 0.75 -10.78 6.76
C PRO A 356 0.82 -10.33 5.29
N ALA A 357 0.18 -11.07 4.36
CA ALA A 357 -0.08 -10.62 3.00
C ALA A 357 -0.85 -9.28 2.89
N ALA A 358 -1.69 -8.95 3.88
CA ALA A 358 -2.37 -7.66 3.96
C ALA A 358 -1.53 -6.56 4.64
N LYS A 359 -0.38 -6.93 5.24
CA LYS A 359 0.53 -6.05 6.00
C LYS A 359 1.95 -6.13 5.43
N THR A 360 2.09 -6.06 4.11
CA THR A 360 3.37 -6.20 3.40
C THR A 360 4.40 -5.14 3.78
N HIS A 361 3.97 -4.02 4.35
CA HIS A 361 4.86 -2.98 4.88
C HIS A 361 5.54 -3.38 6.19
N ILE A 362 5.03 -4.37 6.92
CA ILE A 362 5.64 -4.86 8.17
C ILE A 362 6.57 -6.03 7.83
N TRP A 363 7.86 -5.79 7.97
CA TRP A 363 8.91 -6.77 7.65
C TRP A 363 9.28 -7.64 8.84
N PHE A 364 9.08 -7.12 10.05
CA PHE A 364 9.37 -7.81 11.29
C PHE A 364 8.31 -7.49 12.33
N GLN A 365 7.80 -8.50 13.00
CA GLN A 365 6.96 -8.36 14.18
C GLN A 365 7.28 -9.50 15.14
N ARG A 366 7.67 -9.18 16.38
CA ARG A 366 7.99 -10.19 17.40
C ARG A 366 7.80 -9.68 18.81
N THR A 367 7.32 -10.54 19.70
CA THR A 367 7.26 -10.28 21.13
C THR A 367 8.54 -10.73 21.82
N VAL A 368 9.15 -9.84 22.59
CA VAL A 368 10.34 -10.12 23.39
C VAL A 368 9.94 -10.09 24.87
N GLN A 369 10.32 -11.13 25.61
CA GLN A 369 10.00 -11.30 27.02
C GLN A 369 10.81 -10.33 27.90
N PRO A 370 10.33 -9.94 29.09
CA PRO A 370 11.04 -9.05 30.01
C PRO A 370 12.50 -9.44 30.25
N GLY A 371 13.41 -8.48 30.12
CA GLY A 371 14.84 -8.67 30.35
C GLY A 371 15.53 -9.60 29.34
N LYS A 372 14.88 -9.97 28.24
CA LYS A 372 15.44 -10.82 27.17
C LYS A 372 15.83 -9.99 25.95
N GLU A 373 16.80 -10.51 25.23
CA GLU A 373 17.20 -10.02 23.91
C GLU A 373 16.81 -10.99 22.81
N TYR A 374 16.63 -10.44 21.61
CA TYR A 374 16.49 -11.17 20.36
C TYR A 374 17.45 -10.58 19.33
N ILE A 375 18.33 -11.43 18.80
CA ILE A 375 19.32 -11.06 17.79
C ILE A 375 18.95 -11.72 16.47
N THR A 376 18.88 -10.95 15.39
CA THR A 376 18.60 -11.48 14.05
C THR A 376 19.24 -10.66 12.93
N ASN A 377 19.52 -11.30 11.80
CA ASN A 377 19.99 -10.62 10.57
C ASN A 377 18.80 -10.25 9.68
N LEU A 378 18.35 -9.01 9.73
CA LEU A 378 17.17 -8.59 8.97
C LEU A 378 17.47 -8.56 7.47
N LEU A 379 16.48 -8.93 6.65
CA LEU A 379 16.58 -8.87 5.18
C LEU A 379 15.99 -7.56 4.67
N LEU A 380 16.51 -6.44 5.17
CA LEU A 380 16.07 -5.09 4.80
C LEU A 380 17.09 -4.44 3.87
N ASN A 381 16.64 -3.90 2.75
CA ASN A 381 17.50 -3.15 1.82
C ASN A 381 17.62 -1.68 2.26
N GLU A 382 18.30 -0.86 1.47
CA GLU A 382 18.35 0.58 1.69
C GLU A 382 16.95 1.21 1.76
N GLY A 383 16.82 2.25 2.59
CA GLY A 383 15.56 2.96 2.78
C GLY A 383 15.32 3.37 4.23
N ILE A 384 14.14 3.96 4.47
CA ILE A 384 13.74 4.45 5.79
C ILE A 384 12.66 3.54 6.36
N PHE A 385 12.86 3.10 7.59
CA PHE A 385 11.99 2.20 8.33
C PHE A 385 11.51 2.88 9.62
N ARG A 386 10.32 2.50 10.09
CA ARG A 386 9.80 2.86 11.41
C ARG A 386 9.95 1.68 12.35
N LEU A 387 10.42 1.98 13.56
CA LEU A 387 10.61 1.01 14.64
C LEU A 387 9.58 1.34 15.71
N ARG A 388 8.56 0.49 15.83
CA ARG A 388 7.43 0.69 16.76
C ARG A 388 7.38 -0.40 17.82
N VAL A 389 7.12 0.01 19.05
CA VAL A 389 6.67 -0.89 20.11
C VAL A 389 5.14 -0.88 20.11
N ALA A 390 4.51 -2.05 20.11
CA ALA A 390 3.05 -2.15 20.09
C ALA A 390 2.43 -1.48 21.33
N GLY A 391 1.36 -0.70 21.11
CA GLY A 391 0.71 0.12 22.14
C GLY A 391 1.33 1.50 22.34
N GLU A 392 2.53 1.76 21.81
CA GLU A 392 3.15 3.09 21.89
C GLU A 392 2.70 3.99 20.73
N LYS A 393 2.46 5.27 21.02
CA LYS A 393 2.10 6.30 20.03
C LYS A 393 3.32 6.85 19.27
N ARG A 394 4.52 6.67 19.84
CA ARG A 394 5.80 7.17 19.32
C ARG A 394 6.60 6.05 18.68
N TYR A 395 7.51 6.42 17.78
CA TYR A 395 8.35 5.45 17.06
C TYR A 395 9.72 6.04 16.76
N ASN A 396 10.71 5.17 16.57
CA ASN A 396 12.04 5.56 16.08
C ASN A 396 12.06 5.47 14.54
N LEU A 397 12.98 6.20 13.93
CA LEU A 397 13.31 6.07 12.52
C LEU A 397 14.63 5.31 12.38
N LEU A 398 14.70 4.43 11.39
CA LEU A 398 15.93 3.75 10.98
C LEU A 398 16.19 4.01 9.51
N GLU A 399 17.29 4.68 9.23
CA GLU A 399 17.80 4.86 7.89
C GLU A 399 18.85 3.78 7.57
N LEU A 400 18.56 2.98 6.54
CA LEU A 400 19.49 2.00 6.02
C LEU A 400 20.19 2.58 4.80
N GLN A 401 21.49 2.83 4.91
CA GLN A 401 22.30 3.42 3.85
C GLN A 401 23.56 2.61 3.55
N PRO A 402 23.94 2.40 2.27
CA PRO A 402 25.13 1.63 1.90
C PRO A 402 26.46 2.19 2.45
N SER A 403 26.50 3.48 2.79
CA SER A 403 27.66 4.17 3.38
C SER A 403 27.91 3.81 4.84
N SER A 404 26.92 3.24 5.55
CA SER A 404 27.07 2.80 6.93
C SER A 404 27.64 1.39 7.00
N SER A 405 28.53 1.13 7.96
CA SER A 405 29.01 -0.23 8.31
C SER A 405 28.33 -0.82 9.54
N GLU A 406 27.51 -0.01 10.22
CA GLU A 406 27.00 -0.32 11.56
C GLU A 406 25.78 -1.23 11.52
N ASN A 407 25.68 -2.06 12.57
CA ASN A 407 24.45 -2.74 12.96
C ASN A 407 23.68 -1.84 13.93
N PHE A 408 22.44 -2.19 14.28
CA PHE A 408 21.67 -1.39 15.25
C PHE A 408 21.21 -2.19 16.46
N ARG A 409 21.10 -1.48 17.57
CA ARG A 409 20.47 -1.94 18.80
C ARG A 409 19.22 -1.13 19.06
N TRP A 410 18.17 -1.77 19.54
CA TRP A 410 16.90 -1.13 19.83
C TRP A 410 16.29 -1.70 21.11
N ALA A 411 16.10 -0.83 22.11
CA ALA A 411 15.43 -1.17 23.36
C ALA A 411 13.98 -0.63 23.41
N ALA A 412 13.13 -1.26 24.22
CA ALA A 412 11.70 -0.91 24.33
C ALA A 412 11.44 0.54 24.80
N ASP A 413 12.33 1.06 25.65
CA ASP A 413 12.27 2.39 26.26
C ASP A 413 12.91 3.50 25.39
N GLN A 414 13.60 3.13 24.31
CA GLN A 414 14.11 4.08 23.32
C GLN A 414 12.97 4.45 22.35
N LEU A 415 12.50 5.70 22.43
CA LEU A 415 11.46 6.26 21.57
C LEU A 415 11.93 7.60 21.00
N GLU A 416 11.50 7.91 19.77
CA GLU A 416 11.83 9.14 19.03
C GLU A 416 13.32 9.33 18.69
N GLU A 417 14.07 8.23 18.56
CA GLU A 417 15.46 8.25 18.07
C GLU A 417 15.54 8.10 16.54
N GLU A 418 16.57 8.70 15.95
CA GLU A 418 16.98 8.45 14.57
C GLU A 418 18.22 7.55 14.57
N LEU A 419 18.06 6.34 14.05
CA LEU A 419 19.09 5.32 13.95
C LEU A 419 19.57 5.20 12.51
N THR A 420 20.83 4.83 12.34
CA THR A 420 21.42 4.56 11.03
C THR A 420 22.12 3.22 11.05
N ALA A 421 21.93 2.41 10.01
CA ALA A 421 22.62 1.13 9.88
C ALA A 421 22.90 0.77 8.42
N LYS A 422 23.71 -0.27 8.21
CA LYS A 422 23.96 -0.84 6.89
C LYS A 422 22.75 -1.63 6.38
N PRO A 423 22.57 -1.81 5.05
CA PRO A 423 21.62 -2.77 4.51
C PRO A 423 21.90 -4.20 5.01
N MET A 424 20.83 -4.98 5.11
CA MET A 424 20.81 -6.30 5.73
C MET A 424 21.44 -6.32 7.13
N PRO A 425 21.01 -5.43 8.05
CA PRO A 425 21.67 -5.26 9.34
C PRO A 425 21.44 -6.47 10.25
N THR A 426 22.41 -6.75 11.11
CA THR A 426 22.15 -7.46 12.36
C THR A 426 21.42 -6.51 13.31
N ALA A 427 20.27 -6.92 13.81
CA ALA A 427 19.49 -6.19 14.79
C ALA A 427 19.59 -6.86 16.16
N GLN A 428 19.92 -6.08 17.20
CA GLN A 428 19.84 -6.51 18.59
C GLN A 428 18.65 -5.81 19.26
N ILE A 429 17.58 -6.56 19.49
CA ILE A 429 16.32 -6.04 20.05
C ILE A 429 16.22 -6.48 21.51
N TYR A 430 16.04 -5.55 22.43
CA TYR A 430 16.05 -5.85 23.87
C TYR A 430 14.81 -5.29 24.57
N ASN A 431 14.15 -6.11 25.38
CA ASN A 431 13.04 -5.65 26.20
C ASN A 431 13.53 -5.27 27.60
N THR A 432 13.70 -3.96 27.83
CA THR A 432 14.01 -3.33 29.13
C THR A 432 12.84 -3.34 30.11
N GLU A 433 11.62 -3.60 29.63
CA GLU A 433 10.39 -3.48 30.41
C GLU A 433 10.08 -4.71 31.24
N LYS A 434 9.22 -4.53 32.25
CA LYS A 434 8.76 -5.61 33.15
C LYS A 434 7.67 -6.49 32.54
N SER A 435 7.07 -6.07 31.43
CA SER A 435 6.05 -6.82 30.69
C SER A 435 6.54 -7.21 29.29
N PRO A 436 6.00 -8.27 28.67
CA PRO A 436 6.30 -8.58 27.28
C PRO A 436 5.98 -7.39 26.37
N ARG A 437 6.88 -7.10 25.41
CA ARG A 437 6.70 -6.02 24.44
C ARG A 437 6.84 -6.57 23.02
N THR A 438 5.94 -6.15 22.13
CA THR A 438 5.98 -6.52 20.71
C THR A 438 6.69 -5.42 19.92
N PHE A 439 7.79 -5.78 19.26
CA PHE A 439 8.59 -4.92 18.42
C PHE A 439 8.21 -5.12 16.96
N ILE A 440 8.04 -4.02 16.23
CA ILE A 440 7.58 -3.98 14.84
C ILE A 440 8.55 -3.12 14.03
N ILE A 441 9.04 -3.66 12.92
CA ILE A 441 9.82 -2.91 11.93
C ILE A 441 9.01 -2.87 10.64
N GLU A 442 8.67 -1.66 10.21
CA GLU A 442 7.84 -1.43 9.04
C GLU A 442 8.50 -0.43 8.10
N GLU A 443 8.42 -0.70 6.80
CA GLU A 443 8.98 0.15 5.77
C GLU A 443 8.15 1.42 5.64
N ARG A 444 8.81 2.58 5.62
CA ARG A 444 8.16 3.88 5.39
C ARG A 444 7.93 4.10 3.89
N LYS A 445 7.46 3.08 3.19
CA LYS A 445 7.03 3.21 1.80
C LYS A 445 5.56 3.59 1.77
N GLU A 446 5.28 4.69 1.07
CA GLU A 446 3.90 5.08 0.78
C GLU A 446 3.18 3.92 0.11
N ASP A 447 1.93 3.70 0.50
CA ASP A 447 1.12 2.62 -0.04
C ASP A 447 0.77 2.92 -1.50
N SER A 448 1.65 2.52 -2.41
CA SER A 448 1.51 2.80 -3.83
C SER A 448 0.36 2.04 -4.49
N ILE A 449 -0.25 1.07 -3.81
CA ILE A 449 -1.40 0.30 -4.31
C ILE A 449 -2.74 0.80 -3.77
N SER A 450 -2.73 1.79 -2.87
CA SER A 450 -3.92 2.46 -2.38
C SER A 450 -4.26 3.65 -3.27
N LEU A 451 -5.52 3.76 -3.68
CA LEU A 451 -6.04 4.96 -4.33
C LEU A 451 -6.38 5.98 -3.24
N ARG A 452 -5.77 7.17 -3.31
CA ARG A 452 -5.97 8.22 -2.30
C ARG A 452 -7.02 9.26 -2.74
N PRO A 453 -7.68 9.95 -1.80
CA PRO A 453 -8.59 11.05 -2.14
C PRO A 453 -7.95 12.10 -3.05
N ALA A 454 -6.70 12.47 -2.77
CA ALA A 454 -5.93 13.42 -3.58
C ALA A 454 -5.81 13.01 -5.06
N GLU A 455 -5.55 11.72 -5.33
CA GLU A 455 -5.46 11.19 -6.70
C GLU A 455 -6.83 11.22 -7.38
N LEU A 456 -7.89 10.86 -6.65
CA LEU A 456 -9.24 10.81 -7.17
C LEU A 456 -9.82 12.22 -7.44
N PHE A 457 -9.53 13.20 -6.59
CA PHE A 457 -9.99 14.59 -6.77
C PHE A 457 -9.33 15.30 -7.95
N ASN A 458 -8.17 14.80 -8.40
CA ASN A 458 -7.52 15.25 -9.63
C ASN A 458 -7.99 14.49 -10.88
N PHE A 459 -9.03 13.66 -10.74
CA PHE A 459 -9.65 12.95 -11.86
C PHE A 459 -10.91 13.68 -12.32
N GLN A 460 -10.92 14.22 -13.54
CA GLN A 460 -12.04 15.02 -14.03
C GLN A 460 -13.36 14.24 -14.02
N ASP A 461 -13.36 12.98 -14.48
CA ASP A 461 -14.57 12.13 -14.44
C ASP A 461 -15.11 11.93 -13.03
N PHE A 462 -14.27 11.94 -11.99
CA PHE A 462 -14.78 11.88 -10.62
C PHE A 462 -15.52 13.17 -10.26
N ARG A 463 -14.96 14.34 -10.58
CA ARG A 463 -15.62 15.63 -10.31
C ARG A 463 -16.94 15.78 -11.07
N ASP A 464 -16.98 15.32 -12.32
CA ASP A 464 -18.16 15.40 -13.17
C ASP A 464 -19.27 14.46 -12.70
N LEU A 465 -18.93 13.23 -12.30
CA LEU A 465 -19.91 12.22 -11.92
C LEU A 465 -20.32 12.34 -10.44
N PHE A 466 -19.42 12.68 -9.53
CA PHE A 466 -19.63 12.60 -8.09
C PHE A 466 -19.76 13.96 -7.41
N THR A 467 -20.49 14.87 -8.05
CA THR A 467 -20.79 16.21 -7.51
C THR A 467 -21.50 16.16 -6.13
N GLU A 468 -22.24 15.08 -5.85
CA GLU A 468 -22.93 14.84 -4.57
C GLU A 468 -22.05 14.24 -3.47
N GLN A 469 -20.80 13.83 -3.76
CA GLN A 469 -19.83 13.38 -2.76
C GLN A 469 -19.23 14.59 -2.01
N ALA A 470 -20.11 15.46 -1.55
CA ALA A 470 -19.79 16.60 -0.73
C ALA A 470 -19.07 16.13 0.53
N ILE A 471 -17.88 16.68 0.75
CA ILE A 471 -17.21 16.64 2.06
C ILE A 471 -18.22 17.25 3.07
N ALA A 472 -18.34 16.76 4.30
CA ALA A 472 -19.20 17.44 5.28
C ALA A 472 -18.73 18.89 5.46
N SER A 473 -19.63 19.83 5.73
CA SER A 473 -19.27 21.27 5.78
C SER A 473 -18.15 21.61 6.75
N ASP A 474 -17.93 20.76 7.75
CA ASP A 474 -16.91 20.84 8.80
C ASP A 474 -15.68 19.95 8.55
N LEU A 475 -15.73 19.05 7.57
CA LEU A 475 -14.63 18.13 7.26
C LEU A 475 -13.58 18.82 6.37
N GLN A 476 -12.31 18.74 6.81
CA GLN A 476 -11.15 19.23 6.06
C GLN A 476 -10.17 18.08 5.89
N LEU A 477 -9.78 17.78 4.64
CA LEU A 477 -8.90 16.66 4.33
C LEU A 477 -7.53 17.18 3.90
N ASP A 478 -6.47 16.68 4.54
CA ASP A 478 -5.12 16.89 4.05
C ASP A 478 -4.89 16.03 2.80
N ILE A 479 -4.74 16.69 1.66
CA ILE A 479 -4.52 16.06 0.35
C ILE A 479 -3.06 16.22 -0.11
N GLY A 480 -2.18 16.69 0.77
CA GLY A 480 -0.75 16.78 0.51
C GLY A 480 -0.40 17.79 -0.57
N VAL A 481 0.69 17.52 -1.30
CA VAL A 481 1.19 18.44 -2.32
C VAL A 481 0.31 18.36 -3.57
N GLN A 482 -0.22 19.49 -3.98
CA GLN A 482 -1.00 19.68 -5.20
C GLN A 482 -0.35 20.75 -6.07
N THR A 483 -0.44 20.59 -7.38
CA THR A 483 -0.05 21.63 -8.34
C THR A 483 -1.29 22.38 -8.78
N ILE A 484 -1.37 23.66 -8.43
CA ILE A 484 -2.49 24.53 -8.75
C ILE A 484 -2.12 25.36 -9.98
N LEU A 485 -2.98 25.28 -10.99
CA LEU A 485 -2.92 26.07 -12.21
C LEU A 485 -4.09 27.04 -12.22
N PHE A 486 -3.80 28.27 -12.57
CA PHE A 486 -4.81 29.28 -12.84
C PHE A 486 -4.67 29.80 -14.27
N THR A 487 -5.79 29.89 -14.98
CA THR A 487 -5.91 30.66 -16.24
C THR A 487 -6.77 31.88 -16.03
N ASP A 488 -6.53 32.94 -16.78
CA ASP A 488 -7.36 34.16 -16.79
C ASP A 488 -7.34 34.78 -18.19
N ILE A 489 -8.49 35.27 -18.65
CA ILE A 489 -8.59 35.93 -19.96
C ILE A 489 -8.08 37.36 -19.82
N VAL A 490 -7.17 37.75 -20.70
CA VAL A 490 -6.59 39.08 -20.69
C VAL A 490 -7.61 40.10 -21.19
N GLY A 491 -7.98 41.04 -20.33
CA GLY A 491 -8.82 42.17 -20.73
C GLY A 491 -10.30 41.82 -20.97
N SER A 492 -10.79 40.72 -20.37
CA SER A 492 -12.17 40.25 -20.51
C SER A 492 -13.23 41.32 -20.28
N THR A 493 -13.06 42.20 -19.29
CA THR A 493 -14.02 43.30 -19.05
C THR A 493 -14.17 44.22 -20.27
N LYS A 494 -13.08 44.53 -20.97
CA LYS A 494 -13.13 45.36 -22.19
C LYS A 494 -13.78 44.61 -23.35
N PHE A 495 -13.59 43.29 -23.40
CA PHE A 495 -14.18 42.42 -24.40
C PHE A 495 -15.71 42.36 -24.28
N TYR A 496 -16.25 42.21 -23.06
CA TYR A 496 -17.69 42.29 -22.79
C TYR A 496 -18.30 43.64 -23.21
N ILE A 497 -17.58 44.74 -22.97
CA ILE A 497 -18.04 46.10 -23.35
C ILE A 497 -18.08 46.28 -24.88
N ALA A 498 -17.14 45.68 -25.61
CA ALA A 498 -17.00 45.88 -27.05
C ALA A 498 -17.98 45.02 -27.89
N GLU A 499 -18.16 43.74 -27.52
CA GLU A 499 -18.92 42.75 -28.31
C GLU A 499 -20.37 42.56 -27.81
N GLY A 500 -20.71 43.11 -26.64
CA GLY A 500 -21.98 42.87 -25.96
C GLY A 500 -22.08 41.47 -25.35
N ASP A 501 -23.00 41.30 -24.39
CA ASP A 501 -23.07 40.09 -23.55
C ASP A 501 -23.24 38.80 -24.35
N SER A 502 -24.03 38.80 -25.43
CA SER A 502 -24.29 37.58 -26.22
C SER A 502 -23.13 37.16 -27.13
N GLY A 503 -22.38 38.12 -27.70
CA GLY A 503 -21.21 37.85 -28.54
C GLY A 503 -20.04 37.36 -27.71
N ALA A 504 -19.77 38.07 -26.60
CA ALA A 504 -18.71 37.72 -25.68
C ALA A 504 -18.92 36.35 -25.03
N PHE A 505 -20.17 36.00 -24.72
CA PHE A 505 -20.50 34.71 -24.10
C PHE A 505 -20.14 33.50 -24.99
N LYS A 506 -20.27 33.61 -26.31
CA LYS A 506 -19.93 32.51 -27.23
C LYS A 506 -18.43 32.20 -27.18
N GLU A 507 -17.59 33.22 -27.31
CA GLU A 507 -16.13 33.05 -27.31
C GLU A 507 -15.63 32.57 -25.93
N ILE A 508 -16.23 33.06 -24.84
CA ILE A 508 -15.89 32.62 -23.48
C ILE A 508 -16.31 31.17 -23.23
N ARG A 509 -17.46 30.74 -23.75
CA ARG A 509 -17.87 29.33 -23.70
C ARG A 509 -16.90 28.45 -24.48
N GLU A 510 -16.49 28.86 -25.68
CA GLU A 510 -15.49 28.13 -26.49
C GLU A 510 -14.14 28.06 -25.75
N HIS A 511 -13.74 29.14 -25.08
CA HIS A 511 -12.57 29.17 -24.21
C HIS A 511 -12.68 28.09 -23.10
N PHE A 512 -13.77 28.06 -22.34
CA PHE A 512 -13.92 27.04 -21.28
C PHE A 512 -13.89 25.62 -21.82
N ILE A 513 -14.52 25.35 -22.98
CA ILE A 513 -14.49 24.02 -23.62
C ILE A 513 -13.05 23.60 -23.90
N GLN A 514 -12.23 24.47 -24.48
CA GLN A 514 -10.83 24.15 -24.78
C GLN A 514 -10.00 24.00 -23.50
N VAL A 515 -10.16 24.89 -22.53
CA VAL A 515 -9.43 24.82 -21.26
C VAL A 515 -9.73 23.51 -20.53
N PHE A 516 -11.01 23.14 -20.40
CA PHE A 516 -11.42 21.93 -19.71
C PHE A 516 -10.92 20.67 -20.42
N ARG A 517 -10.98 20.67 -21.76
CA ARG A 517 -10.44 19.59 -22.59
C ARG A 517 -8.94 19.39 -22.37
N ILE A 518 -8.15 20.45 -22.49
CA ILE A 518 -6.68 20.39 -22.36
C ILE A 518 -6.27 19.97 -20.95
N ILE A 519 -6.93 20.50 -19.91
CA ILE A 519 -6.69 20.09 -18.52
C ILE A 519 -6.94 18.59 -18.35
N LYS A 520 -8.08 18.08 -18.85
CA LYS A 520 -8.42 16.65 -18.76
C LYS A 520 -7.43 15.78 -19.53
N GLU A 521 -7.08 16.15 -20.77
CA GLU A 521 -6.11 15.43 -21.62
C GLU A 521 -4.71 15.35 -20.96
N HIS A 522 -4.38 16.32 -20.11
CA HIS A 522 -3.15 16.35 -19.31
C HIS A 522 -3.33 15.84 -17.88
N LYS A 523 -4.37 15.03 -17.60
CA LYS A 523 -4.57 14.39 -16.29
C LYS A 523 -4.68 15.38 -15.13
N GLY A 524 -5.24 16.55 -15.40
CA GLY A 524 -5.68 17.50 -14.38
C GLY A 524 -7.18 17.45 -14.19
N ALA A 525 -7.64 18.18 -13.18
CA ALA A 525 -9.06 18.40 -12.96
C ALA A 525 -9.35 19.88 -12.71
N VAL A 526 -10.45 20.36 -13.28
CA VAL A 526 -11.00 21.69 -13.03
C VAL A 526 -11.63 21.68 -11.65
N VAL A 527 -11.14 22.55 -10.76
CA VAL A 527 -11.66 22.70 -9.40
C VAL A 527 -12.91 23.58 -9.45
N LYS A 528 -12.79 24.75 -10.06
CA LYS A 528 -13.87 25.74 -10.21
C LYS A 528 -13.51 26.81 -11.24
N THR A 529 -14.52 27.57 -11.64
CA THR A 529 -14.35 28.83 -12.38
C THR A 529 -14.58 30.03 -11.45
N ILE A 530 -13.92 31.15 -11.72
CA ILE A 530 -14.06 32.41 -10.98
C ILE A 530 -14.19 33.53 -12.02
N GLY A 531 -15.43 33.84 -12.41
CA GLY A 531 -15.67 34.67 -13.59
C GLY A 531 -15.18 33.97 -14.85
N ASP A 532 -14.24 34.59 -15.56
CA ASP A 532 -13.53 34.09 -16.74
C ASP A 532 -12.22 33.34 -16.41
N ALA A 533 -11.84 33.28 -15.14
CA ALA A 533 -10.68 32.50 -14.70
C ALA A 533 -11.03 31.04 -14.42
N VAL A 534 -10.09 30.13 -14.69
CA VAL A 534 -10.20 28.71 -14.34
C VAL A 534 -9.16 28.36 -13.30
N MET A 535 -9.60 27.70 -12.23
CA MET A 535 -8.72 27.06 -11.26
C MET A 535 -8.71 25.55 -11.52
N ALA A 536 -7.52 24.99 -11.73
CA ALA A 536 -7.32 23.57 -11.97
C ALA A 536 -6.24 23.00 -11.04
N SER A 537 -6.28 21.69 -10.83
CA SER A 537 -5.33 20.96 -10.01
C SER A 537 -4.77 19.74 -10.70
N PHE A 538 -3.50 19.45 -10.40
CA PHE A 538 -2.75 18.32 -10.93
C PHE A 538 -1.98 17.63 -9.81
N SER A 539 -1.89 16.30 -9.87
CA SER A 539 -1.04 15.51 -8.96
C SER A 539 0.45 15.59 -9.33
N ASN A 540 0.78 15.96 -10.57
CA ASN A 540 2.16 16.04 -11.07
C ASN A 540 2.44 17.44 -11.67
N PRO A 541 3.50 18.15 -11.23
CA PRO A 541 3.94 19.42 -11.80
C PRO A 541 4.17 19.42 -13.31
N LEU A 542 4.80 18.36 -13.86
CA LEU A 542 5.08 18.22 -15.30
C LEU A 542 3.79 18.24 -16.11
N TYR A 543 2.75 17.54 -15.67
CA TYR A 543 1.46 17.52 -16.37
C TYR A 543 0.81 18.90 -16.41
N SER A 544 0.85 19.64 -15.31
CA SER A 544 0.38 21.03 -15.28
C SER A 544 1.19 21.93 -16.22
N PHE A 545 2.50 21.74 -16.29
CA PHE A 545 3.38 22.51 -17.16
C PHE A 545 3.13 22.23 -18.65
N LEU A 546 2.96 20.96 -19.03
CA LEU A 546 2.60 20.56 -20.39
C LEU A 546 1.23 21.12 -20.80
N ALA A 547 0.23 21.03 -19.90
CA ALA A 547 -1.08 21.64 -20.11
C ALA A 547 -0.95 23.16 -20.32
N SER A 548 -0.11 23.84 -19.54
CA SER A 548 0.13 25.28 -19.67
C SER A 548 0.69 25.66 -21.04
N ILE A 549 1.62 24.86 -21.58
CA ILE A 549 2.18 25.08 -22.92
C ILE A 549 1.11 24.88 -23.99
N GLU A 550 0.32 23.81 -23.91
CA GLU A 550 -0.73 23.56 -24.89
C GLU A 550 -1.83 24.63 -24.84
N LEU A 551 -2.24 25.04 -23.64
CA LEU A 551 -3.14 26.16 -23.44
C LEU A 551 -2.62 27.41 -24.18
N GLN A 552 -1.36 27.79 -23.98
CA GLN A 552 -0.82 28.96 -24.67
C GLN A 552 -0.74 28.81 -26.20
N LYS A 553 -0.53 27.60 -26.71
CA LYS A 553 -0.56 27.35 -28.17
C LYS A 553 -1.96 27.50 -28.75
N VAL A 554 -2.96 26.94 -28.07
CA VAL A 554 -4.37 27.02 -28.52
C VAL A 554 -4.90 28.45 -28.44
N PHE A 555 -4.48 29.23 -27.44
CA PHE A 555 -4.86 30.63 -27.23
C PHE A 555 -3.85 31.66 -27.77
N GLN A 556 -3.01 31.26 -28.73
CA GLN A 556 -2.19 32.20 -29.47
C GLN A 556 -3.08 33.07 -30.35
N ILE A 557 -2.83 34.39 -30.39
CA ILE A 557 -3.61 35.31 -31.23
C ILE A 557 -3.55 34.85 -32.68
N SER A 558 -4.72 34.66 -33.28
CA SER A 558 -4.89 34.39 -34.70
C SER A 558 -6.17 35.09 -35.19
N PRO A 559 -6.42 35.15 -36.52
CA PRO A 559 -7.70 35.66 -37.04
C PRO A 559 -8.93 34.91 -36.48
N GLU A 560 -8.72 33.67 -36.06
CA GLU A 560 -9.72 32.74 -35.54
C GLU A 560 -9.82 32.78 -34.00
N ASN A 561 -8.77 33.26 -33.31
CA ASN A 561 -8.72 33.34 -31.85
C ASN A 561 -8.28 34.72 -31.37
N ARG A 562 -9.21 35.47 -30.78
CA ARG A 562 -8.99 36.82 -30.25
C ARG A 562 -8.73 36.83 -28.75
N ILE A 563 -8.86 35.69 -28.09
CA ILE A 563 -8.68 35.55 -26.64
C ILE A 563 -7.22 35.21 -26.36
N GLN A 564 -6.56 36.07 -25.60
CA GLN A 564 -5.30 35.75 -24.94
C GLN A 564 -5.54 35.35 -23.51
N ILE A 565 -4.71 34.42 -23.03
CA ILE A 565 -4.73 34.00 -21.64
C ILE A 565 -3.38 34.24 -20.98
N ARG A 566 -3.42 34.36 -19.67
CA ARG A 566 -2.24 34.23 -18.81
C ARG A 566 -2.35 32.93 -18.01
N VAL A 567 -1.22 32.27 -17.75
CA VAL A 567 -1.20 31.02 -16.98
C VAL A 567 -0.22 31.14 -15.82
N SER A 568 -0.68 30.83 -14.60
CA SER A 568 0.18 30.75 -13.42
C SER A 568 0.12 29.38 -12.75
N VAL A 569 1.27 28.90 -12.27
CA VAL A 569 1.39 27.56 -11.68
C VAL A 569 2.23 27.56 -10.41
N HIS A 570 1.73 26.89 -9.36
CA HIS A 570 2.48 26.68 -8.12
C HIS A 570 2.13 25.33 -7.47
N SER A 571 3.11 24.70 -6.83
CA SER A 571 2.92 23.45 -6.08
C SER A 571 3.21 23.62 -4.61
N GLY A 572 2.38 23.01 -3.77
CA GLY A 572 2.53 23.04 -2.32
C GLY A 572 1.41 22.26 -1.62
N GLN A 573 1.46 22.21 -0.29
CA GLN A 573 0.44 21.51 0.50
C GLN A 573 -0.95 22.17 0.37
N CYS A 574 -1.99 21.36 0.24
CA CYS A 574 -3.38 21.81 0.12
C CYS A 574 -4.30 21.02 1.06
N LEU A 575 -5.38 21.69 1.48
CA LEU A 575 -6.51 21.07 2.14
C LEU A 575 -7.68 20.99 1.15
N ALA A 576 -8.36 19.84 1.07
CA ALA A 576 -9.65 19.74 0.43
C ALA A 576 -10.76 20.05 1.43
N VAL A 577 -11.71 20.88 1.02
CA VAL A 577 -12.85 21.35 1.81
C VAL A 577 -14.13 21.28 0.98
N ASN A 578 -15.29 21.31 1.63
CA ASN A 578 -16.55 21.52 0.93
C ASN A 578 -16.87 23.02 0.84
N LEU A 579 -17.06 23.53 -0.39
CA LEU A 579 -17.63 24.85 -0.63
C LEU A 579 -18.71 24.73 -1.70
N ASN A 580 -19.93 25.18 -1.37
CA ASN A 580 -21.10 25.14 -2.25
C ASN A 580 -21.41 23.74 -2.82
N SER A 581 -21.32 22.71 -1.97
CA SER A 581 -21.53 21.30 -2.32
C SER A 581 -20.49 20.70 -3.27
N ASN A 582 -19.35 21.36 -3.48
CA ASN A 582 -18.26 20.88 -4.32
C ASN A 582 -16.95 20.79 -3.52
N ILE A 583 -16.07 19.89 -3.97
CA ILE A 583 -14.72 19.74 -3.42
C ILE A 583 -13.86 20.91 -3.93
N ASP A 584 -13.49 21.80 -3.02
CA ASP A 584 -12.64 22.96 -3.28
C ASP A 584 -11.32 22.83 -2.51
N TYR A 585 -10.29 23.55 -2.93
CA TYR A 585 -8.97 23.50 -2.32
C TYR A 585 -8.67 24.80 -1.58
N PHE A 586 -8.10 24.67 -0.39
CA PHE A 586 -7.75 25.78 0.48
C PHE A 586 -6.28 25.69 0.95
N GLY A 587 -5.71 26.84 1.30
CA GLY A 587 -4.36 26.95 1.86
C GLY A 587 -3.48 27.96 1.13
N ASN A 588 -2.27 28.17 1.66
CA ASN A 588 -1.31 29.14 1.12
C ASN A 588 -0.90 28.84 -0.33
N THR A 589 -0.91 27.58 -0.74
CA THR A 589 -0.59 27.16 -2.12
C THR A 589 -1.56 27.76 -3.13
N VAL A 590 -2.87 27.71 -2.88
CA VAL A 590 -3.90 28.28 -3.76
C VAL A 590 -3.75 29.81 -3.84
N ASN A 591 -3.55 30.45 -2.68
CA ASN A 591 -3.31 31.89 -2.60
C ASN A 591 -2.05 32.31 -3.37
N TYR A 592 -0.97 31.53 -3.27
CA TYR A 592 0.27 31.82 -4.00
C TYR A 592 0.04 31.74 -5.50
N ALA A 593 -0.57 30.65 -5.99
CA ALA A 593 -0.83 30.44 -7.41
C ALA A 593 -1.72 31.55 -8.01
N SER A 594 -2.74 31.99 -7.27
CA SER A 594 -3.62 33.10 -7.69
C SER A 594 -2.84 34.42 -7.76
N LYS A 595 -2.01 34.76 -6.76
CA LYS A 595 -1.26 36.03 -6.78
C LYS A 595 -0.14 36.09 -7.81
N LEU A 596 0.36 34.94 -8.29
CA LEU A 596 1.25 34.89 -9.45
C LEU A 596 0.58 35.44 -10.73
N GLN A 597 -0.74 35.35 -10.87
CA GLN A 597 -1.44 35.91 -12.05
C GLN A 597 -1.19 37.41 -12.20
N GLY A 598 -1.09 38.15 -11.08
CA GLY A 598 -0.89 39.60 -11.07
C GLY A 598 0.45 40.07 -11.66
N ILE A 599 1.43 39.18 -11.77
CA ILE A 599 2.72 39.44 -12.42
C ILE A 599 2.89 38.68 -13.74
N THR A 600 1.86 37.96 -14.19
CA THR A 600 1.86 37.20 -15.44
C THR A 600 1.21 38.04 -16.54
N GLU A 601 1.96 38.31 -17.62
CA GLU A 601 1.47 39.11 -18.74
C GLU A 601 0.71 38.24 -19.75
N ALA A 602 0.15 38.88 -20.79
CA ALA A 602 -0.60 38.20 -21.82
C ALA A 602 0.27 37.22 -22.62
N GLY A 603 -0.21 35.98 -22.79
CA GLY A 603 0.55 34.93 -23.49
C GLY A 603 1.73 34.37 -22.68
N GLU A 604 1.89 34.74 -21.41
CA GLU A 604 2.96 34.24 -20.55
C GLU A 604 2.53 33.06 -19.67
N ILE A 605 3.51 32.22 -19.32
CA ILE A 605 3.41 31.21 -18.27
C ILE A 605 4.37 31.60 -17.16
N THR A 606 3.86 31.81 -15.94
CA THR A 606 4.67 32.08 -14.75
C THR A 606 4.53 30.94 -13.74
N PHE A 607 5.64 30.43 -13.22
CA PHE A 607 5.61 29.37 -12.23
C PHE A 607 6.63 29.58 -11.11
N SER A 608 6.31 29.05 -9.92
CA SER A 608 7.14 29.21 -8.72
C SER A 608 8.46 28.43 -8.75
N GLU A 609 9.40 28.78 -7.87
CA GLU A 609 10.62 27.99 -7.60
C GLU A 609 10.31 26.53 -7.26
N ALA A 610 9.21 26.24 -6.56
CA ALA A 610 8.81 24.86 -6.23
C ALA A 610 8.59 24.00 -7.49
N ILE A 611 7.99 24.57 -8.54
CA ILE A 611 7.83 23.93 -9.85
C ILE A 611 9.19 23.80 -10.54
N PHE A 612 10.01 24.86 -10.52
CA PHE A 612 11.31 24.85 -11.18
C PHE A 612 12.28 23.81 -10.61
N ARG A 613 12.18 23.50 -9.31
CA ARG A 613 13.04 22.50 -8.63
C ARG A 613 12.65 21.06 -8.93
N ASP A 614 11.45 20.82 -9.43
CA ASP A 614 10.99 19.49 -9.80
C ASP A 614 11.92 18.87 -10.87
N GLU A 615 12.31 17.62 -10.65
CA GLU A 615 13.30 16.94 -11.49
C GLU A 615 12.78 16.72 -12.91
N GLU A 616 11.51 16.31 -13.06
CA GLU A 616 10.89 16.06 -14.36
C GLU A 616 10.78 17.35 -15.17
N ILE A 617 10.40 18.46 -14.52
CA ILE A 617 10.40 19.79 -15.14
C ILE A 617 11.80 20.18 -15.63
N ARG A 618 12.83 20.05 -14.80
CA ARG A 618 14.20 20.42 -15.17
C ARG A 618 14.73 19.58 -16.32
N ASN A 619 14.42 18.29 -16.33
CA ASN A 619 14.80 17.39 -17.41
C ASN A 619 14.07 17.76 -18.71
N HIS A 620 12.77 18.03 -18.64
CA HIS A 620 11.97 18.47 -19.78
C HIS A 620 12.50 19.78 -20.39
N LEU A 621 12.80 20.80 -19.57
CA LEU A 621 13.38 22.08 -20.03
C LEU A 621 14.75 21.88 -20.72
N LYS A 622 15.60 20.99 -20.19
CA LYS A 622 16.90 20.66 -20.81
C LYS A 622 16.72 19.96 -22.16
N MET A 623 15.84 18.96 -22.23
CA MET A 623 15.61 18.17 -23.44
C MET A 623 15.01 19.00 -24.58
N THR A 624 14.08 19.89 -24.26
CA THR A 624 13.37 20.71 -25.24
C THR A 624 14.11 22.01 -25.59
N GLY A 625 15.09 22.41 -24.78
CA GLY A 625 15.82 23.67 -24.96
C GLY A 625 15.02 24.93 -24.58
N ILE A 626 13.82 24.76 -24.00
CA ILE A 626 12.98 25.86 -23.51
C ILE A 626 13.77 26.66 -22.46
N LYS A 627 13.82 27.99 -22.63
CA LYS A 627 14.46 28.90 -21.68
C LYS A 627 13.42 29.62 -20.84
N VAL A 628 13.78 29.85 -19.59
CA VAL A 628 12.95 30.53 -18.59
C VAL A 628 13.74 31.67 -17.96
N LYS A 629 13.06 32.77 -17.68
CA LYS A 629 13.63 33.95 -17.02
C LYS A 629 13.27 33.92 -15.55
N LYS A 630 14.30 33.94 -14.69
CA LYS A 630 14.13 34.09 -13.25
C LYS A 630 13.81 35.55 -12.91
N ILE A 631 12.78 35.78 -12.12
CA ILE A 631 12.39 37.10 -11.63
C ILE A 631 12.09 37.05 -10.12
N PRO A 632 12.31 38.17 -9.40
CA PRO A 632 11.90 38.28 -8.01
C PRO A 632 10.38 38.41 -7.89
N PHE A 633 9.81 37.74 -6.90
CA PHE A 633 8.41 37.85 -6.53
C PHE A 633 8.32 38.20 -5.04
N LYS A 634 8.00 39.46 -4.74
CA LYS A 634 7.66 39.86 -3.38
C LYS A 634 6.37 39.14 -3.02
N LEU A 635 6.30 38.52 -1.85
CA LEU A 635 5.10 37.84 -1.38
C LEU A 635 4.20 38.87 -0.68
N PRO A 636 3.06 39.32 -1.25
CA PRO A 636 2.21 40.36 -0.62
C PRO A 636 1.75 40.07 0.81
N TRP A 637 1.91 38.84 1.30
CA TRP A 637 1.46 38.35 2.60
C TRP A 637 2.61 37.94 3.53
N PHE A 638 3.87 38.05 3.08
CA PHE A 638 5.06 37.84 3.91
C PHE A 638 6.09 38.94 3.62
N GLN A 639 6.82 39.41 4.63
CA GLN A 639 7.99 40.29 4.41
C GLN A 639 9.20 39.49 3.88
N LYS A 640 8.97 38.69 2.82
CA LYS A 640 9.94 37.83 2.17
C LYS A 640 9.78 37.95 0.65
N GLU A 641 10.88 37.70 -0.02
CA GLU A 641 10.95 37.63 -1.47
C GLU A 641 11.22 36.18 -1.87
N ASP A 642 10.52 35.71 -2.90
CA ASP A 642 10.70 34.40 -3.50
C ASP A 642 11.15 34.55 -4.96
N SER A 643 11.61 33.44 -5.53
CA SER A 643 12.00 33.35 -6.93
C SER A 643 10.88 32.72 -7.75
N VAL A 644 10.56 33.33 -8.90
CA VAL A 644 9.61 32.76 -9.86
C VAL A 644 10.20 32.80 -11.26
N TYR A 645 9.63 32.02 -12.16
CA TYR A 645 10.17 31.74 -13.48
C TYR A 645 9.10 32.01 -14.54
N LYS A 646 9.46 32.82 -15.54
CA LYS A 646 8.63 33.10 -16.71
C LYS A 646 9.15 32.32 -17.91
N LEU A 647 8.27 31.66 -18.66
CA LEU A 647 8.62 31.04 -19.92
C LEU A 647 8.79 32.13 -21.00
N ILE A 648 9.87 32.07 -21.79
CA ILE A 648 10.12 33.08 -22.82
C ILE A 648 9.23 32.76 -24.05
N PRO A 649 8.36 33.68 -24.52
CA PRO A 649 7.32 33.37 -25.51
C PRO A 649 7.79 32.74 -26.83
N LYS A 650 9.04 32.97 -27.25
CA LYS A 650 9.62 32.38 -28.48
C LYS A 650 9.76 30.85 -28.46
N TYR A 651 9.48 30.21 -27.33
CA TYR A 651 9.55 28.76 -27.13
C TYR A 651 8.17 28.10 -27.00
N LEU A 652 7.09 28.87 -27.15
CA LEU A 652 5.71 28.40 -27.34
C LEU A 652 5.46 28.24 -28.83
#